data_AF-A0A1H0R486-F1
#
_entry.id   AF-A0A1H0R486-F1
#
_cell.length_a   1.000
_cell.length_b   1.000
_cell.length_c   1.000
_cell.angle_alpha   90.00
_cell.angle_beta   90.00
_cell.angle_gamma   90.00
#
_symmetry.space_group_name_H-M   'P 1'
#
loop_
_entity.id
_entity.type
_entity.pdbx_description
1 polymer ?
#
loop_
_entity_poly.entity_id
_entity_poly.type
_entity_poly.pdbx_seq_one_letter_code
_entity_poly.pdbx_strand_id
1 'polypeptide(L)'
;MTLAEFNAAGALARRAADAAPSLRALPGYVGMSLHGGTIVVEGDGPELRARVAELNRVDQMNGVDHLNQAGPADFVLAAPASAAVVPTAAELLASSTQQLFEAYVRDVGAAGLQAVTYANGHFVIRTGGTTTAQTGPASSAGLLAGPDTTPATAPGTKPKMSAADFVARYANVALEQGSRIATEEDYFGGEGYIIDGRTVCSAGFGAFGPAGDPVVLTAGHCAADGAAKQAEIENPAGAPAAGGAGSGAAAGTLGSFGFSQFGGPGNTKVASDGTNVGTDIAVLQGIRSGLDLQPAVTRWDNPADPGPTSVKIVGTVAPFQGQPVCRSGRSLGWSCGTVDSVGTWVIAGPDSLPPDYDNDLRALNGFDSTTVKSRPGDSGGPWISGNFAVGTHTGAESDGGVQTRAIATTLEDATGRIPGGVQLQLFLNKPTLAAAANETLTAGEPITGHVDAGPASVVAPNSKVRITVQSSNPDQKPGQPLEVPVDASGNWQFPAPEWGGSFTFSAETVNGFSRSGAVSLSVKVSGLAAPVITAPADARTGGPGLTAVETIEGTGEPGRTVRLSGDFTGTGLVAPDGRWSINVADQPVFGKVSVTAVLTAPGQTDSPSATSSFTVIPPVPAAPQQPAVQQPGTPAQSPVPAQVPVAPSTVPPSDASVTVGGTPAGSANQLASTGAGGLLYAAGPGAGALLLGAAFVIFARRRAVR
;
A
#
# COMPACT_ATOMS: atom_id res chain seq x y z
N MET A 1 -20.72 19.02 17.93
CA MET A 1 -21.51 19.29 16.72
C MET A 1 -22.42 18.10 16.48
N THR A 2 -23.74 18.29 16.37
CA THR A 2 -24.68 17.21 16.03
C THR A 2 -24.64 16.86 14.54
N LEU A 3 -25.28 15.76 14.12
CA LEU A 3 -25.39 15.43 12.69
C LEU A 3 -26.26 16.45 11.92
N ALA A 4 -27.25 17.06 12.59
CA ALA A 4 -28.02 18.16 12.01
C ALA A 4 -27.12 19.37 11.74
N GLU A 5 -26.29 19.76 12.71
CA GLU A 5 -25.28 20.82 12.52
C GLU A 5 -24.21 20.44 11.48
N PHE A 6 -23.76 19.18 11.42
CA PHE A 6 -22.81 18.72 10.40
C PHE A 6 -23.41 18.79 8.98
N ASN A 7 -24.65 18.32 8.80
CA ASN A 7 -25.33 18.38 7.51
C ASN A 7 -25.68 19.81 7.11
N ALA A 8 -26.09 20.66 8.07
CA ALA A 8 -26.24 22.09 7.85
C ALA A 8 -24.91 22.75 7.46
N ALA A 9 -23.81 22.45 8.14
CA ALA A 9 -22.47 22.94 7.79
C ALA A 9 -21.98 22.41 6.42
N GLY A 10 -22.33 21.17 6.04
CA GLY A 10 -22.02 20.61 4.73
C GLY A 10 -22.84 21.26 3.59
N ALA A 11 -24.12 21.56 3.83
CA ALA A 11 -24.95 22.33 2.91
C ALA A 11 -24.47 23.79 2.80
N LEU A 12 -24.10 24.41 3.93
CA LEU A 12 -23.51 25.75 4.03
C LEU A 12 -22.17 25.82 3.27
N ALA A 13 -21.31 24.82 3.41
CA ALA A 13 -20.03 24.72 2.71
C ALA A 13 -20.20 24.51 1.21
N ARG A 14 -21.18 23.70 0.78
CA ARG A 14 -21.55 23.57 -0.65
C ARG A 14 -22.04 24.90 -1.20
N ARG A 15 -22.99 25.55 -0.53
CA ARG A 15 -23.53 26.86 -0.93
C ARG A 15 -22.47 27.96 -0.97
N ALA A 16 -21.51 27.93 -0.05
CA ALA A 16 -20.34 28.80 -0.08
C ALA A 16 -19.47 28.52 -1.32
N ALA A 17 -19.18 27.26 -1.62
CA ALA A 17 -18.42 26.86 -2.81
C ALA A 17 -19.13 27.23 -4.12
N ASP A 18 -20.45 27.09 -4.21
CA ASP A 18 -21.26 27.44 -5.39
C ASP A 18 -21.28 28.96 -5.64
N ALA A 19 -21.33 29.78 -4.58
CA ALA A 19 -21.28 31.23 -4.68
C ALA A 19 -19.87 31.79 -4.95
N ALA A 20 -18.82 31.08 -4.49
CA ALA A 20 -17.43 31.55 -4.47
C ALA A 20 -16.91 32.08 -5.82
N PRO A 21 -17.15 31.45 -6.99
CA PRO A 21 -16.67 31.97 -8.27
C PRO A 21 -17.27 33.34 -8.60
N SER A 22 -18.54 33.56 -8.25
CA SER A 22 -19.24 34.83 -8.52
C SER A 22 -18.89 35.95 -7.54
N LEU A 23 -18.40 35.63 -6.34
CA LEU A 23 -17.92 36.61 -5.36
C LEU A 23 -16.46 37.00 -5.61
N ARG A 24 -15.59 36.02 -5.91
CA ARG A 24 -14.16 36.23 -6.24
C ARG A 24 -13.92 37.08 -7.49
N ALA A 25 -14.92 37.17 -8.37
CA ALA A 25 -14.86 37.97 -9.59
C ALA A 25 -15.12 39.47 -9.37
N LEU A 26 -15.48 39.90 -8.15
CA LEU A 26 -15.93 41.27 -7.88
C LEU A 26 -14.87 42.13 -7.15
N PRO A 27 -14.72 43.41 -7.51
CA PRO A 27 -13.92 44.37 -6.76
C PRO A 27 -14.36 44.46 -5.29
N GLY A 28 -13.37 44.55 -4.39
CA GLY A 28 -13.59 44.63 -2.94
C GLY A 28 -13.66 43.28 -2.20
N TYR A 29 -13.72 42.14 -2.90
CA TYR A 29 -13.68 40.82 -2.28
C TYR A 29 -12.29 40.49 -1.73
N VAL A 30 -12.22 40.15 -0.43
CA VAL A 30 -10.98 39.79 0.28
C VAL A 30 -10.94 38.30 0.58
N GLY A 31 -12.07 37.71 1.00
CA GLY A 31 -12.12 36.30 1.39
C GLY A 31 -13.53 35.82 1.70
N MET A 32 -13.65 34.54 2.02
CA MET A 32 -14.87 33.99 2.59
C MET A 32 -14.54 32.89 3.60
N SER A 33 -15.29 32.88 4.70
CA SER A 33 -15.09 31.99 5.83
C SER A 33 -16.43 31.45 6.34
N LEU A 34 -16.42 30.29 7.01
CA LEU A 34 -17.59 29.72 7.66
C LEU A 34 -17.46 29.96 9.17
N HIS A 35 -18.36 30.74 9.74
CA HIS A 35 -18.30 31.10 11.16
C HIS A 35 -19.70 31.16 11.76
N GLY A 36 -19.90 30.58 12.95
CA GLY A 36 -21.19 30.62 13.67
C GLY A 36 -22.41 30.01 12.95
N GLY A 37 -22.22 29.34 11.79
CA GLY A 37 -23.31 28.84 10.94
C GLY A 37 -23.71 29.77 9.78
N THR A 38 -23.03 30.90 9.58
CA THR A 38 -23.22 31.78 8.41
C THR A 38 -22.04 31.71 7.43
N ILE A 39 -22.26 32.16 6.20
CA ILE A 39 -21.20 32.36 5.20
C ILE A 39 -20.75 33.81 5.34
N VAL A 40 -19.59 34.02 5.96
CA VAL A 40 -18.99 35.34 6.08
C VAL A 40 -18.26 35.66 4.78
N VAL A 41 -18.61 36.77 4.15
CA VAL A 41 -17.94 37.31 2.97
C VAL A 41 -17.16 38.53 3.44
N GLU A 42 -15.83 38.42 3.43
CA GLU A 42 -14.95 39.48 3.90
C GLU A 42 -14.62 40.40 2.71
N GLY A 43 -14.93 41.69 2.85
CA GLY A 43 -14.70 42.66 1.78
C GLY A 43 -15.58 43.92 1.84
N ASP A 44 -15.38 44.82 0.89
CA ASP A 44 -16.16 46.05 0.75
C ASP A 44 -16.61 46.32 -0.71
N GLY A 45 -16.86 47.58 -1.07
CA GLY A 45 -17.33 47.97 -2.40
C GLY A 45 -18.86 47.86 -2.60
N PRO A 46 -19.42 48.57 -3.59
CA PRO A 46 -20.85 48.53 -3.89
C PRO A 46 -21.28 47.26 -4.65
N GLU A 47 -20.42 46.75 -5.53
CA GLU A 47 -20.71 45.62 -6.41
C GLU A 47 -20.75 44.29 -5.64
N LEU A 48 -19.77 44.05 -4.76
CA LEU A 48 -19.79 42.91 -3.84
C LEU A 48 -21.02 42.94 -2.92
N ARG A 49 -21.36 44.12 -2.37
CA ARG A 49 -22.54 44.30 -1.53
C ARG A 49 -23.85 44.03 -2.29
N ALA A 50 -23.92 44.44 -3.56
CA ALA A 50 -25.06 44.11 -4.43
C ALA A 50 -25.15 42.60 -4.70
N ARG A 51 -24.03 41.92 -4.96
CA ARG A 51 -24.01 40.46 -5.19
C ARG A 51 -24.36 39.66 -3.93
N VAL A 52 -23.88 40.06 -2.76
CA VAL A 52 -24.28 39.45 -1.48
C VAL A 52 -25.79 39.61 -1.24
N ALA A 53 -26.34 40.80 -1.51
CA ALA A 53 -27.79 41.02 -1.44
C ALA A 53 -28.59 40.22 -2.51
N GLU A 54 -28.00 39.98 -3.69
CA GLU A 54 -28.59 39.14 -4.74
C GLU A 54 -28.63 37.66 -4.32
N LEU A 55 -27.53 37.12 -3.78
CA LEU A 55 -27.45 35.74 -3.29
C LEU A 55 -28.49 35.48 -2.18
N ASN A 56 -28.65 36.42 -1.23
CA ASN A 56 -29.69 36.33 -0.20
C ASN A 56 -31.12 36.50 -0.78
N ARG A 57 -31.28 37.12 -1.95
CA ARG A 57 -32.56 37.29 -2.65
C ARG A 57 -33.00 36.09 -3.47
N VAL A 58 -32.06 35.32 -4.02
CA VAL A 58 -32.37 34.12 -4.83
C VAL A 58 -33.06 33.04 -3.99
N ASP A 59 -32.64 32.87 -2.73
CA ASP A 59 -33.32 32.01 -1.74
C ASP A 59 -34.81 32.35 -1.59
N GLN A 60 -35.12 33.63 -1.41
CA GLN A 60 -36.49 34.10 -1.11
C GLN A 60 -37.47 33.92 -2.29
N MET A 61 -36.97 33.68 -3.51
CA MET A 61 -37.81 33.45 -4.70
C MET A 61 -38.00 31.97 -5.04
N ASN A 62 -37.24 31.05 -4.44
CA ASN A 62 -37.28 29.62 -4.73
C ASN A 62 -38.16 28.78 -3.77
N GLY A 63 -38.83 29.41 -2.79
CA GLY A 63 -39.93 28.80 -2.04
C GLY A 63 -39.58 27.50 -1.29
N VAL A 64 -38.55 27.51 -0.45
CA VAL A 64 -38.00 26.31 0.20
C VAL A 64 -38.93 25.76 1.29
N ASP A 65 -39.17 24.44 1.28
CA ASP A 65 -40.15 23.77 2.12
C ASP A 65 -39.70 23.63 3.59
N HIS A 66 -40.62 23.86 4.54
CA HIS A 66 -40.35 24.18 5.95
C HIS A 66 -39.96 22.99 6.85
N LEU A 67 -39.70 21.81 6.28
CA LEU A 67 -39.37 20.58 7.03
C LEU A 67 -37.89 20.16 6.98
N ASN A 68 -37.04 20.87 6.22
CA ASN A 68 -35.58 20.69 6.25
C ASN A 68 -34.88 22.00 6.65
N GLN A 69 -34.78 22.27 7.95
CA GLN A 69 -34.07 23.45 8.45
C GLN A 69 -32.55 23.31 8.33
N ALA A 70 -32.03 23.59 7.13
CA ALA A 70 -31.01 24.63 7.07
C ALA A 70 -31.69 25.94 7.50
N GLY A 71 -31.10 26.68 8.44
CA GLY A 71 -31.59 28.02 8.77
C GLY A 71 -31.43 28.99 7.59
N PRO A 72 -31.96 30.23 7.69
CA PRO A 72 -31.64 31.28 6.74
C PRO A 72 -30.14 31.59 6.81
N ALA A 73 -29.38 30.94 5.93
CA ALA A 73 -27.94 31.09 5.80
C ALA A 73 -27.63 32.35 4.99
N ASP A 74 -27.88 33.51 5.59
CA ASP A 74 -27.51 34.79 5.02
C ASP A 74 -26.00 34.84 4.76
N PHE A 75 -25.61 35.23 3.54
CA PHE A 75 -24.27 35.73 3.28
C PHE A 75 -24.11 37.05 4.02
N VAL A 76 -23.22 37.10 5.01
CA VAL A 76 -22.96 38.28 5.84
C VAL A 76 -21.71 38.97 5.32
N LEU A 77 -21.86 40.20 4.83
CA LEU A 77 -20.71 41.03 4.45
C LEU A 77 -20.01 41.56 5.72
N ALA A 78 -18.80 41.09 5.98
CA ALA A 78 -17.95 41.58 7.06
C ALA A 78 -16.87 42.52 6.52
N ALA A 79 -16.56 43.57 7.28
CA ALA A 79 -15.33 44.33 7.07
C ALA A 79 -14.12 43.40 7.28
N PRO A 80 -13.05 43.49 6.46
CA PRO A 80 -11.88 42.63 6.61
C PRO A 80 -11.27 42.80 8.01
N ALA A 81 -10.82 41.69 8.61
CA ALA A 81 -10.22 41.71 9.94
C ALA A 81 -9.00 42.65 9.97
N SER A 82 -8.99 43.61 10.90
CA SER A 82 -7.89 44.57 10.97
C SER A 82 -6.60 43.87 11.41
N ALA A 83 -5.64 43.73 10.48
CA ALA A 83 -4.29 43.33 10.82
C ALA A 83 -3.70 44.25 11.92
N ALA A 84 -2.82 43.69 12.75
CA ALA A 84 -2.24 44.41 13.88
C ALA A 84 -1.54 45.70 13.40
N VAL A 85 -1.81 46.81 14.09
CA VAL A 85 -1.47 48.16 13.60
C VAL A 85 0.04 48.37 13.51
N VAL A 86 0.55 48.37 12.27
CA VAL A 86 1.91 48.73 11.85
C VAL A 86 1.76 49.68 10.64
N PRO A 87 2.54 50.77 10.51
CA PRO A 87 1.97 52.02 10.00
C PRO A 87 1.85 52.12 8.46
N THR A 88 0.61 52.40 8.01
CA THR A 88 0.24 53.35 6.94
C THR A 88 0.98 53.30 5.60
N ALA A 89 1.56 52.16 5.20
CA ALA A 89 2.29 52.00 3.93
C ALA A 89 1.80 50.81 3.06
N ALA A 90 0.88 49.99 3.57
CA ALA A 90 0.29 48.87 2.83
C ALA A 90 -0.94 49.35 2.03
N GLU A 91 -0.78 49.58 0.74
CA GLU A 91 -1.85 50.05 -0.17
C GLU A 91 -2.65 48.89 -0.82
N LEU A 92 -2.22 47.63 -0.68
CA LEU A 92 -2.80 46.50 -1.41
C LEU A 92 -3.53 45.49 -0.50
N LEU A 93 -4.48 44.80 -1.10
CA LEU A 93 -5.11 43.58 -0.58
C LEU A 93 -4.97 42.48 -1.62
N ALA A 94 -4.60 41.28 -1.20
CA ALA A 94 -4.61 40.08 -2.02
C ALA A 94 -6.05 39.55 -2.09
N SER A 95 -6.54 39.15 -3.27
CA SER A 95 -7.89 38.58 -3.44
C SER A 95 -7.91 37.06 -3.69
N SER A 96 -6.76 36.45 -3.99
CA SER A 96 -6.60 35.00 -4.09
C SER A 96 -5.15 34.56 -3.95
N THR A 97 -4.94 33.29 -3.58
CA THR A 97 -3.61 32.66 -3.52
C THR A 97 -2.92 32.66 -4.88
N GLN A 98 -3.67 32.47 -5.97
CA GLN A 98 -3.13 32.49 -7.32
C GLN A 98 -2.69 33.91 -7.75
N GLN A 99 -3.53 34.93 -7.57
CA GLN A 99 -3.14 36.33 -7.86
C GLN A 99 -1.90 36.75 -7.05
N LEU A 100 -1.85 36.35 -5.77
CA LEU A 100 -0.74 36.64 -4.88
C LEU A 100 0.55 35.90 -5.29
N PHE A 101 0.44 34.65 -5.70
CA PHE A 101 1.54 33.86 -6.27
C PHE A 101 2.08 34.47 -7.56
N GLU A 102 1.21 34.82 -8.51
CA GLU A 102 1.57 35.48 -9.77
C GLU A 102 2.25 36.83 -9.52
N ALA A 103 1.75 37.62 -8.56
CA ALA A 103 2.38 38.88 -8.15
C ALA A 103 3.75 38.65 -7.49
N TYR A 104 3.88 37.67 -6.59
CA TYR A 104 5.13 37.36 -5.90
C TYR A 104 6.21 36.87 -6.88
N VAL A 105 5.87 35.98 -7.80
CA VAL A 105 6.79 35.48 -8.83
C VAL A 105 7.21 36.59 -9.81
N ARG A 106 6.33 37.57 -10.10
CA ARG A 106 6.63 38.73 -10.95
C ARG A 106 7.56 39.77 -10.29
N ASP A 107 7.39 40.00 -8.99
CA ASP A 107 8.03 41.11 -8.27
C ASP A 107 9.25 40.66 -7.43
N VAL A 108 9.18 39.51 -6.74
CA VAL A 108 10.29 38.90 -5.98
C VAL A 108 11.02 37.84 -6.81
N GLY A 109 10.24 36.94 -7.44
CA GLY A 109 10.74 35.74 -8.10
C GLY A 109 10.43 34.46 -7.31
N ALA A 110 10.43 33.30 -7.99
CA ALA A 110 10.10 32.01 -7.38
C ALA A 110 11.23 31.40 -6.51
N ALA A 111 12.44 31.96 -6.53
CA ALA A 111 13.58 31.43 -5.78
C ALA A 111 13.36 31.56 -4.26
N GLY A 112 13.41 30.44 -3.54
CA GLY A 112 13.17 30.39 -2.09
C GLY A 112 11.69 30.49 -1.67
N LEU A 113 10.74 30.51 -2.63
CA LEU A 113 9.31 30.36 -2.34
C LEU A 113 8.98 28.88 -2.11
N GLN A 114 8.28 28.56 -1.03
CA GLN A 114 7.75 27.21 -0.77
C GLN A 114 6.27 27.10 -1.11
N ALA A 115 5.46 28.06 -0.67
CA ALA A 115 4.01 28.03 -0.88
C ALA A 115 3.38 29.43 -0.77
N VAL A 116 2.21 29.58 -1.39
CA VAL A 116 1.28 30.70 -1.15
C VAL A 116 -0.08 30.10 -0.80
N THR A 117 -0.55 30.33 0.43
CA THR A 117 -1.75 29.72 1.00
C THR A 117 -2.70 30.77 1.56
N TYR A 118 -3.89 30.35 2.01
CA TYR A 118 -4.84 31.17 2.75
C TYR A 118 -5.27 30.39 4.00
N ALA A 119 -5.11 30.99 5.17
CA ALA A 119 -5.38 30.38 6.47
C ALA A 119 -5.76 31.48 7.47
N ASN A 120 -6.64 31.17 8.43
CA ASN A 120 -6.97 32.06 9.56
C ASN A 120 -7.31 33.51 9.13
N GLY A 121 -8.12 33.66 8.07
CA GLY A 121 -8.59 34.95 7.55
C GLY A 121 -7.59 35.72 6.67
N HIS A 122 -6.36 35.25 6.50
CA HIS A 122 -5.32 35.96 5.75
C HIS A 122 -4.54 35.05 4.80
N PHE A 123 -3.84 35.66 3.85
CA PHE A 123 -2.93 34.94 2.97
C PHE A 123 -1.57 34.76 3.62
N VAL A 124 -0.89 33.66 3.32
CA VAL A 124 0.42 33.34 3.90
C VAL A 124 1.39 32.98 2.79
N ILE A 125 2.53 33.65 2.76
CA ILE A 125 3.64 33.33 1.86
C ILE A 125 4.72 32.63 2.68
N ARG A 126 4.96 31.36 2.37
CA ARG A 126 5.99 30.54 3.02
C ARG A 126 7.26 30.58 2.18
N THR A 127 8.36 31.01 2.81
CA THR A 127 9.68 31.15 2.16
C THR A 127 10.74 30.40 2.96
N GLY A 128 11.80 29.91 2.30
CA GLY A 128 12.85 29.16 3.00
C GLY A 128 13.50 28.08 2.15
N GLY A 129 13.76 26.93 2.77
CA GLY A 129 14.54 25.85 2.17
C GLY A 129 13.90 25.28 0.89
N THR A 130 14.71 24.94 -0.10
CA THR A 130 14.23 24.42 -1.39
C THR A 130 13.48 23.10 -1.25
N THR A 131 12.40 22.95 -2.01
CA THR A 131 11.57 21.74 -2.08
C THR A 131 11.97 20.90 -3.29
N THR A 132 12.32 19.61 -3.11
CA THR A 132 12.49 18.68 -4.25
C THR A 132 11.24 17.81 -4.44
N ALA A 133 10.96 17.44 -5.69
CA ALA A 133 9.80 16.60 -6.03
C ALA A 133 10.11 15.11 -5.77
N GLN A 134 9.16 14.40 -5.15
CA GLN A 134 9.31 12.98 -4.80
C GLN A 134 9.38 12.03 -6.01
N THR A 135 9.00 12.49 -7.20
CA THR A 135 9.15 11.76 -8.46
C THR A 135 9.70 12.69 -9.54
N GLY A 136 11.02 12.73 -9.68
CA GLY A 136 11.70 13.45 -10.75
C GLY A 136 13.07 12.84 -11.04
N PRO A 137 13.51 12.76 -12.31
CA PRO A 137 14.84 12.25 -12.63
C PRO A 137 15.92 13.15 -12.00
N ALA A 138 16.95 12.52 -11.44
CA ALA A 138 18.04 13.21 -10.75
C ALA A 138 18.76 14.20 -11.68
N SER A 139 18.42 15.49 -11.53
CA SER A 139 19.02 16.58 -12.30
C SER A 139 20.15 17.22 -11.50
N SER A 140 21.36 17.19 -12.07
CA SER A 140 22.60 17.53 -11.38
C SER A 140 22.77 19.04 -11.17
N ALA A 141 22.42 19.51 -9.97
CA ALA A 141 22.46 20.92 -9.59
C ALA A 141 23.29 21.21 -8.32
N GLY A 142 24.61 21.08 -8.43
CA GLY A 142 25.60 21.82 -7.61
C GLY A 142 25.65 21.59 -6.09
N LEU A 143 26.50 20.65 -5.66
CA LEU A 143 27.02 20.62 -4.29
C LEU A 143 28.05 21.75 -4.07
N LEU A 144 27.79 22.70 -3.16
CA LEU A 144 28.84 23.42 -2.41
C LEU A 144 28.34 23.92 -1.04
N ALA A 145 29.25 23.88 -0.06
CA ALA A 145 29.08 23.99 1.39
C ALA A 145 28.48 25.31 1.95
N GLY A 146 27.94 25.21 3.18
CA GLY A 146 27.79 26.34 4.13
C GLY A 146 26.58 26.23 5.08
N PRO A 147 26.74 26.40 6.41
CA PRO A 147 25.63 26.71 7.30
C PRO A 147 25.24 28.20 7.19
N ASP A 148 23.94 28.50 7.30
CA ASP A 148 23.36 29.85 7.38
C ASP A 148 23.91 30.90 6.39
N THR A 149 23.82 30.61 5.09
CA THR A 149 23.92 31.63 4.04
C THR A 149 22.71 31.64 3.09
N THR A 150 22.40 32.85 2.63
CA THR A 150 21.29 33.28 1.76
C THR A 150 20.99 32.33 0.58
N PRO A 151 19.72 32.15 0.16
CA PRO A 151 19.35 31.30 -0.98
C PRO A 151 20.16 31.58 -2.25
N ALA A 152 20.55 30.52 -2.96
CA ALA A 152 21.38 30.59 -4.15
C ALA A 152 20.70 31.39 -5.28
N THR A 153 21.24 32.58 -5.58
CA THR A 153 20.76 33.45 -6.66
C THR A 153 21.06 32.82 -8.03
N ALA A 154 20.02 32.58 -8.83
CA ALA A 154 20.20 32.21 -10.23
C ALA A 154 20.96 33.33 -10.99
N PRO A 155 21.97 33.02 -11.83
CA PRO A 155 22.74 34.05 -12.53
C PRO A 155 21.86 34.89 -13.46
N GLY A 156 21.76 36.20 -13.19
CA GLY A 156 21.16 37.18 -14.10
C GLY A 156 19.92 37.94 -13.60
N THR A 157 19.27 37.51 -12.51
CA THR A 157 18.08 38.21 -11.99
C THR A 157 18.24 38.52 -10.50
N LYS A 158 18.53 39.79 -10.18
CA LYS A 158 18.33 40.31 -8.82
C LYS A 158 16.82 40.33 -8.52
N PRO A 159 16.36 39.91 -7.32
CA PRO A 159 15.00 40.21 -6.88
C PRO A 159 14.74 41.72 -6.98
N LYS A 160 13.58 42.14 -7.49
CA LYS A 160 13.25 43.58 -7.61
C LYS A 160 12.86 44.17 -6.24
N MET A 161 12.53 43.30 -5.28
CA MET A 161 12.26 43.55 -3.87
C MET A 161 12.44 42.24 -3.09
N SER A 162 12.59 42.29 -1.76
CA SER A 162 12.62 41.08 -0.93
C SER A 162 11.22 40.51 -0.66
N ALA A 163 11.15 39.29 -0.12
CA ALA A 163 9.90 38.68 0.33
C ALA A 163 9.20 39.50 1.42
N ALA A 164 9.97 40.12 2.33
CA ALA A 164 9.44 40.96 3.40
C ALA A 164 8.90 42.28 2.85
N ASP A 165 9.65 42.95 1.96
CA ASP A 165 9.19 44.18 1.29
C ASP A 165 7.92 43.91 0.45
N PHE A 166 7.86 42.76 -0.22
CA PHE A 166 6.69 42.36 -0.98
C PHE A 166 5.46 42.22 -0.08
N VAL A 167 5.58 41.45 1.00
CA VAL A 167 4.47 41.19 1.95
C VAL A 167 4.03 42.48 2.64
N ALA A 168 4.97 43.37 3.00
CA ALA A 168 4.68 44.66 3.62
C ALA A 168 3.80 45.61 2.76
N ARG A 169 3.65 45.36 1.45
CA ARG A 169 2.69 46.10 0.61
C ARG A 169 1.24 45.68 0.81
N TYR A 170 0.99 44.50 1.39
CA TYR A 170 -0.33 43.89 1.50
C TYR A 170 -0.82 43.84 2.94
N ALA A 171 -1.98 44.44 3.21
CA ALA A 171 -2.54 44.49 4.57
C ALA A 171 -3.09 43.14 5.08
N ASN A 172 -3.24 42.14 4.21
CA ASN A 172 -3.83 40.82 4.51
C ASN A 172 -2.90 39.65 4.16
N VAL A 173 -1.58 39.86 4.17
CA VAL A 173 -0.58 38.81 3.89
C VAL A 173 0.41 38.69 5.04
N ALA A 174 0.72 37.47 5.46
CA ALA A 174 1.81 37.15 6.40
C ALA A 174 2.99 36.49 5.67
N LEU A 175 4.20 36.65 6.23
CA LEU A 175 5.41 35.96 5.78
C LEU A 175 5.82 34.92 6.84
N GLU A 176 6.00 33.67 6.40
CA GLU A 176 6.48 32.57 7.24
C GLU A 176 7.81 32.02 6.72
N GLN A 177 8.65 31.54 7.64
CA GLN A 177 9.88 30.81 7.31
C GLN A 177 9.65 29.29 7.39
N GLY A 178 10.08 28.56 6.36
CA GLY A 178 9.90 27.12 6.23
C GLY A 178 11.20 26.31 6.13
N SER A 179 11.23 25.18 6.82
CA SER A 179 12.28 24.16 6.75
C SER A 179 12.40 23.56 5.34
N ARG A 180 13.60 23.11 4.96
CA ARG A 180 13.83 22.42 3.67
C ARG A 180 13.02 21.13 3.58
N ILE A 181 12.37 20.89 2.44
CA ILE A 181 11.74 19.60 2.12
C ILE A 181 12.64 18.91 1.10
N ALA A 182 13.41 17.93 1.54
CA ALA A 182 14.26 17.12 0.69
C ALA A 182 13.65 15.72 0.49
N THR A 183 13.88 15.17 -0.69
CA THR A 183 13.81 13.73 -0.96
C THR A 183 14.96 13.03 -0.23
N GLU A 184 14.65 11.94 0.45
CA GLU A 184 15.66 11.06 1.04
C GLU A 184 16.32 10.23 -0.09
N GLU A 185 17.59 9.87 0.09
CA GLU A 185 18.34 9.01 -0.83
C GLU A 185 18.22 7.55 -0.37
N ASP A 186 17.76 6.65 -1.23
CA ASP A 186 17.66 5.22 -0.89
C ASP A 186 19.05 4.57 -0.83
N TYR A 187 19.28 3.69 0.14
CA TYR A 187 20.49 2.86 0.22
C TYR A 187 20.18 1.39 0.49
N PHE A 188 20.70 0.48 -0.35
CA PHE A 188 20.31 -0.92 -0.41
C PHE A 188 21.39 -1.90 0.08
N GLY A 189 20.96 -3.05 0.60
CA GLY A 189 21.86 -4.17 0.86
C GLY A 189 22.54 -4.65 -0.43
N GLY A 190 23.86 -4.78 -0.41
CA GLY A 190 24.70 -5.13 -1.55
C GLY A 190 25.41 -3.95 -2.22
N GLU A 191 25.01 -2.70 -1.94
CA GLU A 191 25.67 -1.50 -2.49
C GLU A 191 27.02 -1.22 -1.83
N GLY A 192 27.86 -0.45 -2.52
CA GLY A 192 29.23 -0.18 -2.08
C GLY A 192 29.32 0.91 -1.01
N TYR A 193 30.33 0.80 -0.15
CA TYR A 193 30.81 1.90 0.67
C TYR A 193 32.34 1.90 0.77
N ILE A 194 32.90 3.10 0.83
CA ILE A 194 34.33 3.40 0.94
C ILE A 194 34.66 3.65 2.41
N ILE A 195 35.80 3.17 2.86
CA ILE A 195 36.25 3.16 4.25
C ILE A 195 37.52 4.00 4.34
N ASP A 196 37.46 5.07 5.12
CA ASP A 196 38.54 6.05 5.33
C ASP A 196 39.25 6.46 4.02
N GLY A 197 38.48 6.58 2.93
CA GLY A 197 38.92 6.96 1.59
C GLY A 197 39.79 5.92 0.84
N ARG A 198 39.79 4.65 1.25
CA ARG A 198 40.78 3.64 0.74
C ARG A 198 40.21 2.27 0.44
N THR A 199 39.61 1.61 1.43
CA THR A 199 39.08 0.24 1.28
C THR A 199 37.63 0.33 0.83
N VAL A 200 37.16 -0.60 -0.02
CA VAL A 200 35.75 -0.66 -0.41
C VAL A 200 35.18 -1.99 0.08
N CYS A 201 33.98 -1.94 0.66
CA CYS A 201 33.17 -3.09 1.06
C CYS A 201 31.73 -2.92 0.55
N SER A 202 30.86 -3.90 0.82
CA SER A 202 29.43 -3.86 0.51
C SER A 202 28.60 -3.78 1.80
N ALA A 203 27.56 -2.96 1.78
CA ALA A 203 26.53 -2.97 2.82
C ALA A 203 25.84 -4.33 2.84
N GLY A 204 25.55 -4.87 4.03
CA GLY A 204 24.80 -6.11 4.19
C GLY A 204 23.31 -5.84 4.25
N PHE A 205 22.84 -5.31 5.40
CA PHE A 205 21.43 -5.06 5.67
C PHE A 205 21.22 -3.78 6.47
N GLY A 206 20.12 -3.08 6.21
CA GLY A 206 19.58 -2.06 7.12
C GLY A 206 19.06 -2.70 8.41
N ALA A 207 19.27 -2.03 9.53
CA ALA A 207 18.83 -2.45 10.85
C ALA A 207 18.63 -1.24 11.77
N PHE A 208 18.13 -1.47 12.98
CA PHE A 208 17.98 -0.49 14.03
C PHE A 208 18.82 -0.88 15.26
N GLY A 209 19.49 0.12 15.86
CA GLY A 209 20.11 -0.03 17.18
C GLY A 209 19.07 -0.11 18.31
N PRO A 210 19.49 -0.35 19.57
CA PRO A 210 18.58 -0.56 20.70
C PRO A 210 17.58 0.58 21.00
N ALA A 211 17.90 1.81 20.57
CA ALA A 211 17.04 2.99 20.72
C ALA A 211 16.13 3.25 19.50
N GLY A 212 16.27 2.50 18.41
CA GLY A 212 15.54 2.70 17.15
C GLY A 212 16.29 3.52 16.10
N ASP A 213 17.53 3.95 16.37
CA ASP A 213 18.37 4.66 15.40
C ASP A 213 18.77 3.74 14.23
N PRO A 214 18.76 4.22 12.96
CA PRO A 214 19.17 3.43 11.81
C PRO A 214 20.67 3.10 11.83
N VAL A 215 21.00 1.86 11.49
CA VAL A 215 22.36 1.33 11.37
C VAL A 215 22.49 0.39 10.16
N VAL A 216 23.68 0.28 9.60
CA VAL A 216 23.98 -0.69 8.51
C VAL A 216 24.87 -1.81 9.05
N LEU A 217 24.43 -3.06 8.85
CA LEU A 217 25.20 -4.26 9.14
C LEU A 217 26.11 -4.59 7.95
N THR A 218 27.36 -4.94 8.21
CA THR A 218 28.38 -5.29 7.20
C THR A 218 29.43 -6.22 7.83
N ALA A 219 30.50 -6.59 7.12
CA ALA A 219 31.52 -7.51 7.65
C ALA A 219 32.44 -6.87 8.69
N GLY A 220 32.88 -7.66 9.66
CA GLY A 220 33.76 -7.25 10.76
C GLY A 220 35.15 -6.85 10.27
N HIS A 221 35.72 -7.62 9.35
CA HIS A 221 37.06 -7.38 8.81
C HIS A 221 37.17 -6.08 8.02
N CYS A 222 36.06 -5.57 7.45
CA CYS A 222 36.01 -4.24 6.83
C CYS A 222 36.37 -3.12 7.81
N ALA A 223 36.10 -3.30 9.11
CA ALA A 223 36.43 -2.32 10.14
C ALA A 223 37.93 -2.28 10.54
N ALA A 224 38.78 -3.13 9.94
CA ALA A 224 40.20 -3.28 10.27
C ALA A 224 40.43 -3.42 11.80
N ASP A 225 39.78 -4.42 12.40
CA ASP A 225 39.77 -4.70 13.85
C ASP A 225 39.38 -3.49 14.75
N GLY A 226 38.57 -2.58 14.22
CA GLY A 226 38.12 -1.35 14.90
C GLY A 226 39.02 -0.14 14.66
N ALA A 227 40.07 -0.26 13.84
CA ALA A 227 40.89 0.86 13.41
C ALA A 227 40.13 1.80 12.46
N ALA A 228 39.23 1.30 11.62
CA ALA A 228 38.43 2.10 10.69
C ALA A 228 37.52 3.11 11.41
N LYS A 229 37.24 4.27 10.79
CA LYS A 229 36.46 5.36 11.44
C LYS A 229 35.23 5.77 10.65
N GLN A 230 35.37 6.12 9.38
CA GLN A 230 34.31 6.69 8.56
C GLN A 230 33.97 5.79 7.37
N ALA A 231 32.67 5.77 7.03
CA ALA A 231 32.14 5.14 5.83
C ALA A 231 31.49 6.20 4.94
N GLU A 232 31.79 6.15 3.65
CA GLU A 232 31.20 6.98 2.60
C GLU A 232 30.45 6.09 1.60
N ILE A 233 29.28 6.50 1.15
CA ILE A 233 28.50 5.82 0.11
C ILE A 233 29.36 5.81 -1.17
N GLU A 234 29.58 4.65 -1.77
CA GLU A 234 30.17 4.59 -3.11
C GLU A 234 29.10 4.91 -4.15
N ASN A 235 29.41 5.76 -5.14
CA ASN A 235 28.55 5.98 -6.29
C ASN A 235 28.25 4.65 -7.02
N PRO A 236 26.98 4.16 -7.05
CA PRO A 236 26.67 2.84 -7.62
C PRO A 236 27.06 2.68 -9.09
N ALA A 237 27.00 3.75 -9.90
CA ALA A 237 27.43 3.73 -11.30
C ALA A 237 28.97 3.61 -11.46
N GLY A 238 29.73 3.86 -10.39
CA GLY A 238 31.17 3.59 -10.33
C GLY A 238 31.53 2.13 -10.06
N ALA A 239 30.59 1.32 -9.56
CA ALA A 239 30.86 -0.05 -9.10
C ALA A 239 31.01 -1.06 -10.26
N PRO A 240 31.92 -2.05 -10.18
CA PRO A 240 32.07 -3.09 -11.20
C PRO A 240 30.79 -3.92 -11.43
N ALA A 241 29.94 -4.09 -10.41
CA ALA A 241 28.63 -4.72 -10.56
C ALA A 241 27.68 -3.94 -11.49
N ALA A 242 27.86 -2.63 -11.64
CA ALA A 242 27.16 -1.77 -12.61
C ALA A 242 27.93 -1.60 -13.94
N GLY A 243 29.02 -2.34 -14.15
CA GLY A 243 29.94 -2.15 -15.27
C GLY A 243 30.89 -0.96 -15.13
N GLY A 244 30.92 -0.30 -13.97
CA GLY A 244 31.80 0.81 -13.65
C GLY A 244 33.26 0.40 -13.45
N ALA A 245 34.17 1.36 -13.53
CA ALA A 245 35.62 1.12 -13.43
C ALA A 245 36.13 0.79 -12.01
N GLY A 246 35.25 0.79 -11.00
CA GLY A 246 35.63 0.60 -9.59
C GLY A 246 36.38 1.78 -8.99
N SER A 247 36.06 3.01 -9.40
CA SER A 247 36.84 4.23 -9.12
C SER A 247 36.85 4.70 -7.66
N GLY A 248 36.05 4.11 -6.76
CA GLY A 248 36.00 4.51 -5.35
C GLY A 248 35.51 5.95 -5.14
N ALA A 249 34.69 6.47 -6.05
CA ALA A 249 34.15 7.83 -5.95
C ALA A 249 33.01 7.89 -4.92
N ALA A 250 33.22 8.63 -3.84
CA ALA A 250 32.21 8.87 -2.82
C ALA A 250 31.03 9.70 -3.37
N ALA A 251 29.80 9.27 -3.08
CA ALA A 251 28.56 10.02 -3.29
C ALA A 251 28.22 10.91 -2.07
N GLY A 252 28.69 10.54 -0.88
CA GLY A 252 28.56 11.30 0.36
C GLY A 252 28.85 10.43 1.58
N THR A 253 28.80 10.98 2.79
CA THR A 253 28.96 10.20 4.03
C THR A 253 27.83 9.17 4.17
N LEU A 254 28.17 7.93 4.53
CA LEU A 254 27.22 6.90 4.97
C LEU A 254 27.04 6.96 6.49
N GLY A 255 28.15 6.90 7.25
CA GLY A 255 28.15 6.88 8.71
C GLY A 255 29.53 6.62 9.30
N SER A 256 29.57 6.02 10.50
CA SER A 256 30.80 5.73 11.24
C SER A 256 30.80 4.33 11.85
N PHE A 257 31.96 3.70 12.01
CA PHE A 257 32.05 2.38 12.66
C PHE A 257 31.80 2.47 14.16
N GLY A 258 30.72 1.85 14.64
CA GLY A 258 30.33 1.80 16.06
C GLY A 258 30.75 0.51 16.78
N PHE A 259 30.75 -0.61 16.06
CA PHE A 259 31.15 -1.92 16.56
C PHE A 259 31.76 -2.77 15.45
N SER A 260 32.71 -3.64 15.79
CA SER A 260 33.14 -4.74 14.94
C SER A 260 33.59 -5.95 15.76
N GLN A 261 33.39 -7.14 15.19
CA GLN A 261 34.04 -8.38 15.61
C GLN A 261 34.40 -9.20 14.38
N PHE A 262 35.70 -9.46 14.17
CA PHE A 262 36.23 -10.42 13.20
C PHE A 262 37.05 -11.51 13.90
N GLY A 263 36.54 -12.74 13.86
CA GLY A 263 37.00 -13.84 14.70
C GLY A 263 36.34 -13.81 16.07
N GLY A 264 37.10 -14.11 17.12
CA GLY A 264 36.62 -14.13 18.50
C GLY A 264 36.34 -12.73 19.09
N PRO A 265 35.80 -12.67 20.32
CA PRO A 265 35.44 -11.41 20.97
C PRO A 265 36.61 -10.41 20.99
N GLY A 266 36.32 -9.14 20.69
CA GLY A 266 37.34 -8.09 20.62
C GLY A 266 38.29 -8.19 19.42
N ASN A 267 37.82 -8.78 18.30
CA ASN A 267 38.63 -9.06 17.10
C ASN A 267 39.83 -10.00 17.41
N THR A 268 39.58 -11.10 18.13
CA THR A 268 40.66 -12.03 18.52
C THR A 268 40.84 -13.19 17.55
N LYS A 269 42.10 -13.54 17.29
CA LYS A 269 42.48 -14.79 16.62
C LYS A 269 42.13 -16.03 17.41
N VAL A 270 42.13 -17.18 16.73
CA VAL A 270 41.86 -18.50 17.31
C VAL A 270 42.74 -18.74 18.55
N ALA A 271 42.08 -18.97 19.69
CA ALA A 271 42.73 -19.40 20.91
C ALA A 271 43.30 -20.82 20.75
N SER A 272 44.39 -21.13 21.45
CA SER A 272 45.08 -22.43 21.35
C SER A 272 44.26 -23.64 21.83
N ASP A 273 43.11 -23.40 22.47
CA ASP A 273 42.12 -24.40 22.87
C ASP A 273 40.86 -24.42 21.96
N GLY A 274 40.79 -23.53 20.97
CA GLY A 274 39.66 -23.39 20.04
C GLY A 274 38.38 -22.78 20.64
N THR A 275 38.40 -22.29 21.87
CA THR A 275 37.18 -21.93 22.61
C THR A 275 36.50 -20.61 22.17
N ASN A 276 37.17 -19.76 21.41
CA ASN A 276 36.72 -18.39 21.12
C ASN A 276 36.08 -18.18 19.74
N VAL A 277 35.44 -19.20 19.15
CA VAL A 277 34.75 -19.07 17.86
C VAL A 277 33.70 -17.94 17.88
N GLY A 278 33.79 -17.03 16.91
CA GLY A 278 32.97 -15.84 16.84
C GLY A 278 32.29 -15.64 15.49
N THR A 279 32.50 -14.46 14.91
CA THR A 279 31.73 -13.96 13.76
C THR A 279 32.60 -13.02 12.91
N ASP A 280 32.03 -12.49 11.82
CA ASP A 280 32.59 -11.43 11.00
C ASP A 280 31.52 -10.35 10.75
N ILE A 281 31.27 -9.51 11.75
CA ILE A 281 30.20 -8.48 11.71
C ILE A 281 30.72 -7.11 12.16
N ALA A 282 30.24 -6.05 11.51
CA ALA A 282 30.40 -4.67 11.94
C ALA A 282 29.07 -3.90 11.82
N VAL A 283 28.97 -2.83 12.61
CA VAL A 283 27.82 -1.93 12.64
C VAL A 283 28.29 -0.52 12.30
N LEU A 284 27.76 0.02 11.20
CA LEU A 284 27.84 1.43 10.85
C LEU A 284 26.69 2.18 11.52
N GLN A 285 27.01 3.20 12.30
CA GLN A 285 26.07 4.00 13.10
C GLN A 285 26.24 5.50 12.83
N GLY A 286 25.28 6.30 13.30
CA GLY A 286 25.25 7.73 13.00
C GLY A 286 25.03 7.96 11.50
N ILE A 287 24.09 7.21 10.93
CA ILE A 287 23.79 7.21 9.50
C ILE A 287 23.36 8.62 9.06
N ARG A 288 23.85 9.07 7.91
CA ARG A 288 23.64 10.44 7.40
C ARG A 288 22.15 10.75 7.26
N SER A 289 21.69 11.84 7.89
CA SER A 289 20.32 12.35 7.75
C SER A 289 19.91 12.52 6.29
N GLY A 290 18.69 12.10 5.92
CA GLY A 290 18.22 12.11 4.54
C GLY A 290 18.79 10.96 3.69
N LEU A 291 19.11 9.83 4.33
CA LEU A 291 19.35 8.55 3.69
C LEU A 291 18.30 7.57 4.24
N ASP A 292 17.41 7.03 3.39
CA ASP A 292 16.51 5.95 3.80
C ASP A 292 17.22 4.61 3.59
N LEU A 293 17.40 3.86 4.67
CA LEU A 293 17.95 2.51 4.55
C LEU A 293 16.83 1.61 4.04
N GLN A 294 17.00 1.02 2.87
CA GLN A 294 15.96 0.17 2.30
C GLN A 294 16.03 -1.25 2.89
N PRO A 295 14.90 -1.82 3.38
CA PRO A 295 14.83 -3.22 3.82
C PRO A 295 14.78 -4.17 2.62
N ALA A 296 15.78 -4.05 1.75
CA ALA A 296 15.84 -4.69 0.45
C ALA A 296 17.29 -4.83 -0.02
N VAL A 297 17.53 -5.87 -0.82
CA VAL A 297 18.84 -6.16 -1.41
C VAL A 297 18.83 -5.83 -2.89
N THR A 298 19.77 -5.01 -3.37
CA THR A 298 19.91 -4.71 -4.80
C THR A 298 20.31 -5.98 -5.56
N ARG A 299 19.65 -6.19 -6.71
CA ARG A 299 20.03 -7.24 -7.67
C ARG A 299 20.95 -6.72 -8.78
N TRP A 300 21.29 -5.44 -8.79
CA TRP A 300 22.08 -4.77 -9.84
C TRP A 300 21.48 -4.80 -11.26
N ASP A 301 20.25 -5.30 -11.47
CA ASP A 301 19.54 -5.20 -12.76
C ASP A 301 19.29 -3.74 -13.19
N ASN A 302 19.17 -2.82 -12.23
CA ASN A 302 19.06 -1.38 -12.45
C ASN A 302 19.84 -0.59 -11.37
N PRO A 303 21.15 -0.36 -11.54
CA PRO A 303 21.99 0.28 -10.51
C PRO A 303 21.69 1.78 -10.27
N ALA A 304 20.87 2.41 -11.11
CA ALA A 304 20.47 3.82 -10.95
C ALA A 304 19.12 4.00 -10.23
N ASP A 305 18.34 2.92 -10.11
CA ASP A 305 17.13 2.83 -9.29
C ASP A 305 16.90 1.33 -8.94
N PRO A 306 17.50 0.85 -7.83
CA PRO A 306 17.31 -0.53 -7.39
C PRO A 306 15.93 -0.81 -6.79
N GLY A 307 15.11 0.21 -6.51
CA GLY A 307 13.84 0.09 -5.79
C GLY A 307 12.87 -0.94 -6.38
N PRO A 308 12.59 -0.89 -7.70
CA PRO A 308 11.69 -1.83 -8.39
C PRO A 308 12.20 -3.26 -8.57
N THR A 309 13.52 -3.49 -8.54
CA THR A 309 14.13 -4.81 -8.80
C THR A 309 14.71 -5.49 -7.55
N SER A 310 14.93 -4.72 -6.47
CA SER A 310 15.49 -5.20 -5.21
C SER A 310 14.60 -6.23 -4.50
N VAL A 311 15.23 -7.27 -3.94
CA VAL A 311 14.53 -8.30 -3.18
C VAL A 311 14.27 -7.80 -1.76
N LYS A 312 12.99 -7.63 -1.40
CA LYS A 312 12.57 -7.15 -0.09
C LYS A 312 12.86 -8.18 1.01
N ILE A 313 13.23 -7.72 2.20
CA ILE A 313 13.61 -8.56 3.35
C ILE A 313 12.50 -8.56 4.41
N VAL A 314 11.97 -9.73 4.76
CA VAL A 314 10.83 -9.88 5.69
C VAL A 314 11.15 -10.70 6.94
N GLY A 315 12.41 -11.14 7.09
CA GLY A 315 12.89 -11.83 8.28
C GLY A 315 14.30 -12.40 8.09
N THR A 316 14.73 -13.24 9.03
CA THR A 316 15.96 -14.03 8.97
C THR A 316 15.65 -15.52 8.78
N VAL A 317 16.64 -16.30 8.34
CA VAL A 317 16.59 -17.78 8.39
C VAL A 317 18.00 -18.35 8.55
N ALA A 318 18.15 -19.35 9.43
CA ALA A 318 19.41 -20.05 9.64
C ALA A 318 19.87 -20.77 8.35
N PRO A 319 21.18 -20.81 8.04
CA PRO A 319 21.70 -21.56 6.91
C PRO A 319 21.61 -23.08 7.13
N PHE A 320 21.28 -23.83 6.07
CA PHE A 320 21.32 -25.30 6.08
C PHE A 320 21.77 -25.87 4.73
N GLN A 321 22.40 -27.04 4.71
CA GLN A 321 22.90 -27.67 3.49
C GLN A 321 21.77 -27.94 2.48
N GLY A 322 22.02 -27.59 1.21
CA GLY A 322 21.06 -27.68 0.11
C GLY A 322 20.10 -26.50 0.00
N GLN A 323 20.14 -25.53 0.92
CA GLN A 323 19.31 -24.33 0.85
C GLN A 323 19.65 -23.48 -0.38
N PRO A 324 18.66 -23.08 -1.21
CA PRO A 324 18.86 -22.11 -2.27
C PRO A 324 19.20 -20.74 -1.68
N VAL A 325 20.32 -20.15 -2.10
CA VAL A 325 20.77 -18.83 -1.62
C VAL A 325 21.19 -17.94 -2.80
N CYS A 326 20.93 -16.65 -2.64
CA CYS A 326 21.40 -15.61 -3.53
C CYS A 326 22.21 -14.57 -2.75
N ARG A 327 23.12 -13.90 -3.44
CA ARG A 327 24.13 -13.01 -2.89
C ARG A 327 24.26 -11.75 -3.74
N SER A 328 24.41 -10.60 -3.07
CA SER A 328 24.73 -9.32 -3.71
C SER A 328 26.02 -8.73 -3.17
N GLY A 329 26.73 -7.95 -3.99
CA GLY A 329 27.92 -7.20 -3.61
C GLY A 329 28.44 -6.32 -4.75
N ARG A 330 29.13 -5.23 -4.45
CA ARG A 330 29.50 -4.20 -5.44
C ARG A 330 30.53 -4.60 -6.50
N SER A 331 31.23 -5.74 -6.34
CA SER A 331 32.30 -6.19 -7.25
C SER A 331 31.89 -7.32 -8.20
N LEU A 332 30.90 -8.14 -7.86
CA LEU A 332 30.31 -9.17 -8.76
C LEU A 332 28.80 -9.04 -8.99
N GLY A 333 28.11 -8.18 -8.27
CA GLY A 333 26.66 -8.02 -8.38
C GLY A 333 25.89 -9.21 -7.83
N TRP A 334 24.79 -9.56 -8.48
CA TRP A 334 23.87 -10.60 -8.06
C TRP A 334 24.25 -11.99 -8.60
N SER A 335 24.28 -12.99 -7.71
CA SER A 335 24.50 -14.40 -8.07
C SER A 335 23.77 -15.34 -7.13
N CYS A 336 23.39 -16.53 -7.59
CA CYS A 336 22.63 -17.52 -6.81
C CYS A 336 23.22 -18.93 -6.96
N GLY A 337 22.98 -19.78 -5.96
CA GLY A 337 23.44 -21.16 -5.88
C GLY A 337 22.86 -21.87 -4.66
N THR A 338 23.60 -22.82 -4.11
CA THR A 338 23.23 -23.60 -2.90
C THR A 338 24.21 -23.38 -1.76
N VAL A 339 23.72 -23.48 -0.53
CA VAL A 339 24.57 -23.70 0.65
C VAL A 339 25.09 -25.14 0.60
N ASP A 340 26.41 -25.29 0.52
CA ASP A 340 27.03 -26.61 0.35
C ASP A 340 27.49 -27.21 1.69
N SER A 341 27.86 -26.39 2.68
CA SER A 341 28.03 -26.79 4.08
C SER A 341 27.83 -25.63 5.07
N VAL A 342 27.68 -25.96 6.35
CA VAL A 342 27.51 -25.03 7.47
C VAL A 342 28.37 -25.49 8.65
N GLY A 343 29.07 -24.57 9.31
CA GLY A 343 29.96 -24.90 10.43
C GLY A 343 30.91 -23.77 10.81
N THR A 344 32.00 -24.09 11.49
CA THR A 344 33.05 -23.12 11.81
C THR A 344 34.04 -22.99 10.66
N TRP A 345 34.19 -21.77 10.15
CA TRP A 345 35.18 -21.40 9.14
C TRP A 345 36.35 -20.68 9.78
N VAL A 346 37.55 -20.86 9.19
CA VAL A 346 38.78 -20.19 9.60
C VAL A 346 39.28 -19.36 8.44
N ILE A 347 39.46 -18.06 8.66
CA ILE A 347 39.82 -17.05 7.65
C ILE A 347 41.12 -16.36 8.09
N ALA A 348 41.97 -15.97 7.14
CA ALA A 348 43.18 -15.20 7.43
C ALA A 348 42.83 -13.82 8.01
N GLY A 349 43.52 -13.41 9.08
CA GLY A 349 43.40 -12.08 9.68
C GLY A 349 44.27 -11.02 8.99
N PRO A 350 44.18 -9.74 9.41
CA PRO A 350 45.04 -8.68 8.89
C PRO A 350 46.55 -8.93 9.07
N ASP A 351 46.97 -9.66 10.12
CA ASP A 351 48.39 -9.93 10.37
C ASP A 351 48.90 -11.23 9.69
N SER A 352 48.03 -12.01 9.01
CA SER A 352 48.36 -13.24 8.26
C SER A 352 49.16 -12.94 6.98
N LEU A 353 50.44 -12.63 7.14
CA LEU A 353 51.32 -12.08 6.11
C LEU A 353 52.62 -12.91 5.95
N PRO A 354 53.19 -13.00 4.74
CA PRO A 354 54.42 -13.77 4.52
C PRO A 354 55.58 -13.28 5.42
N PRO A 355 56.35 -14.18 6.03
CA PRO A 355 56.38 -15.63 5.78
C PRO A 355 55.43 -16.49 6.62
N ASP A 356 54.68 -15.90 7.57
CA ASP A 356 53.89 -16.63 8.57
C ASP A 356 52.40 -16.29 8.45
N TYR A 357 51.68 -17.11 7.68
CA TYR A 357 50.26 -16.92 7.39
C TYR A 357 49.34 -17.44 8.52
N ASP A 358 49.83 -18.31 9.39
CA ASP A 358 49.04 -19.00 10.43
C ASP A 358 49.01 -18.20 11.76
N ASN A 359 49.74 -17.09 11.82
CA ASN A 359 49.88 -16.25 13.01
C ASN A 359 48.58 -15.56 13.47
N ASP A 360 47.59 -15.32 12.60
CA ASP A 360 46.40 -14.49 12.85
C ASP A 360 45.09 -15.08 12.29
N LEU A 361 44.95 -16.40 12.36
CA LEU A 361 43.74 -17.09 11.91
C LEU A 361 42.50 -16.69 12.74
N ARG A 362 41.40 -16.33 12.09
CA ARG A 362 40.13 -15.89 12.69
C ARG A 362 39.03 -16.95 12.48
N ALA A 363 38.45 -17.49 13.56
CA ALA A 363 37.36 -18.47 13.48
C ALA A 363 35.98 -17.86 13.69
N LEU A 364 35.02 -18.24 12.83
CA LEU A 364 33.64 -17.74 12.80
C LEU A 364 32.64 -18.85 12.48
N ASN A 365 31.39 -18.69 12.91
CA ASN A 365 30.29 -19.57 12.48
C ASN A 365 29.70 -19.07 11.15
N GLY A 366 29.67 -19.95 10.15
CA GLY A 366 29.32 -19.57 8.78
C GLY A 366 28.92 -20.73 7.89
N PHE A 367 28.78 -20.43 6.60
CA PHE A 367 28.38 -21.36 5.56
C PHE A 367 29.07 -21.02 4.24
N ASP A 368 29.11 -21.97 3.31
CA ASP A 368 29.74 -21.79 2.00
C ASP A 368 28.84 -22.17 0.83
N SER A 369 29.28 -21.75 -0.36
CA SER A 369 28.77 -22.19 -1.65
C SER A 369 29.90 -22.29 -2.64
N THR A 370 30.04 -23.46 -3.29
CA THR A 370 30.95 -23.70 -4.41
C THR A 370 30.40 -23.15 -5.73
N THR A 371 29.08 -22.97 -5.82
CA THR A 371 28.37 -22.49 -7.01
C THR A 371 28.31 -20.96 -7.09
N VAL A 372 28.18 -20.27 -5.95
CA VAL A 372 28.33 -18.80 -5.87
C VAL A 372 29.80 -18.38 -5.90
N LYS A 373 30.09 -17.19 -6.45
CA LYS A 373 31.44 -16.61 -6.54
C LYS A 373 31.50 -15.21 -5.90
N SER A 374 32.70 -14.71 -5.68
CA SER A 374 32.98 -13.47 -4.98
C SER A 374 34.27 -12.80 -5.42
N ARG A 375 34.38 -11.47 -5.26
CA ARG A 375 35.64 -10.73 -5.40
C ARG A 375 35.84 -9.75 -4.22
N PRO A 376 37.08 -9.31 -3.96
CA PRO A 376 37.34 -8.21 -3.03
C PRO A 376 36.44 -7.00 -3.32
N GLY A 377 35.90 -6.38 -2.27
CA GLY A 377 34.87 -5.35 -2.36
C GLY A 377 33.43 -5.85 -2.13
N ASP A 378 33.15 -7.13 -2.37
CA ASP A 378 31.86 -7.72 -2.00
C ASP A 378 31.72 -7.99 -0.49
N SER A 379 32.80 -7.86 0.29
CA SER A 379 32.84 -8.12 1.74
C SER A 379 31.74 -7.38 2.48
N GLY A 380 31.01 -8.08 3.36
CA GLY A 380 29.84 -7.57 4.06
C GLY A 380 28.53 -7.67 3.28
N GLY A 381 28.58 -7.92 1.96
CA GLY A 381 27.41 -8.02 1.10
C GLY A 381 26.44 -9.14 1.52
N PRO A 382 25.13 -8.97 1.34
CA PRO A 382 24.11 -9.86 1.88
C PRO A 382 24.02 -11.19 1.15
N TRP A 383 23.74 -12.23 1.92
CA TRP A 383 23.27 -13.54 1.46
C TRP A 383 21.84 -13.76 1.96
N ILE A 384 20.94 -14.12 1.05
CA ILE A 384 19.50 -14.27 1.32
C ILE A 384 18.94 -15.55 0.69
N SER A 385 17.86 -16.07 1.27
CA SER A 385 17.09 -17.22 0.78
C SER A 385 15.64 -16.76 0.58
N GLY A 386 15.23 -16.55 -0.66
CA GLY A 386 13.97 -15.85 -0.96
C GLY A 386 13.99 -14.43 -0.39
N ASN A 387 13.05 -14.12 0.51
CA ASN A 387 12.96 -12.82 1.20
C ASN A 387 13.58 -12.82 2.62
N PHE A 388 14.36 -13.84 2.97
CA PHE A 388 14.93 -14.00 4.32
C PHE A 388 16.45 -13.83 4.31
N ALA A 389 16.96 -13.02 5.22
CA ALA A 389 18.40 -12.81 5.40
C ALA A 389 19.07 -14.00 6.08
N VAL A 390 20.19 -14.49 5.51
CA VAL A 390 20.92 -15.69 5.97
C VAL A 390 22.29 -15.33 6.54
N GLY A 391 23.00 -14.39 5.93
CA GLY A 391 24.37 -14.05 6.31
C GLY A 391 24.93 -12.82 5.60
N THR A 392 26.14 -12.43 6.01
CA THR A 392 26.96 -11.42 5.34
C THR A 392 28.25 -12.07 4.82
N HIS A 393 28.71 -11.64 3.64
CA HIS A 393 29.86 -12.26 3.00
C HIS A 393 31.18 -11.96 3.72
N THR A 394 31.97 -13.00 3.96
CA THR A 394 33.27 -12.87 4.62
C THR A 394 34.44 -13.04 3.67
N GLY A 395 34.49 -14.12 2.89
CA GLY A 395 35.71 -14.46 2.13
C GLY A 395 35.54 -15.63 1.18
N ALA A 396 36.66 -16.16 0.69
CA ALA A 396 36.68 -17.18 -0.36
C ALA A 396 37.84 -18.15 -0.20
N GLU A 397 37.65 -19.39 -0.65
CA GLU A 397 38.73 -20.33 -0.93
C GLU A 397 39.11 -20.20 -2.41
N SER A 398 40.39 -20.37 -2.75
CA SER A 398 40.85 -20.37 -4.14
C SER A 398 42.06 -21.28 -4.31
N ASP A 399 42.02 -22.12 -5.34
CA ASP A 399 43.12 -23.02 -5.74
C ASP A 399 43.62 -22.63 -7.14
N GLY A 400 44.94 -22.55 -7.33
CA GLY A 400 45.55 -22.08 -8.58
C GLY A 400 45.13 -20.67 -9.04
N GLY A 401 44.53 -19.85 -8.16
CA GLY A 401 43.90 -18.57 -8.50
C GLY A 401 42.46 -18.67 -9.02
N VAL A 402 41.89 -19.88 -9.09
CA VAL A 402 40.47 -20.13 -9.39
C VAL A 402 39.70 -20.24 -8.07
N GLN A 403 38.63 -19.47 -7.93
CA GLN A 403 37.79 -19.56 -6.74
C GLN A 403 37.01 -20.87 -6.71
N THR A 404 37.24 -21.67 -5.67
CA THR A 404 36.53 -22.93 -5.40
C THR A 404 35.20 -22.66 -4.70
N ARG A 405 35.19 -21.90 -3.59
CA ARG A 405 33.96 -21.52 -2.84
C ARG A 405 33.93 -20.06 -2.37
N ALA A 406 32.73 -19.52 -2.14
CA ALA A 406 32.49 -18.29 -1.40
C ALA A 406 31.91 -18.61 -0.01
N ILE A 407 32.29 -17.85 1.01
CA ILE A 407 31.99 -18.08 2.43
C ILE A 407 31.26 -16.87 3.03
N ALA A 408 30.32 -17.10 3.94
CA ALA A 408 29.57 -16.08 4.66
C ALA A 408 29.44 -16.42 6.15
N THR A 409 29.45 -15.42 7.02
CA THR A 409 29.10 -15.58 8.45
C THR A 409 27.58 -15.69 8.59
N THR A 410 27.08 -16.47 9.57
CA THR A 410 25.63 -16.58 9.80
C THR A 410 25.10 -15.29 10.44
N LEU A 411 23.98 -14.74 9.94
CA LEU A 411 23.44 -13.48 10.47
C LEU A 411 22.85 -13.64 11.89
N GLU A 412 22.34 -14.82 12.21
CA GLU A 412 21.73 -15.14 13.50
C GLU A 412 22.76 -15.16 14.65
N ASP A 413 23.88 -15.87 14.51
CA ASP A 413 24.97 -15.79 15.50
C ASP A 413 25.63 -14.40 15.49
N ALA A 414 25.83 -13.80 14.31
CA ALA A 414 26.46 -12.49 14.18
C ALA A 414 25.71 -11.39 14.92
N THR A 415 24.40 -11.28 14.75
CA THR A 415 23.59 -10.28 15.46
C THR A 415 23.54 -10.54 16.96
N GLY A 416 23.60 -11.81 17.39
CA GLY A 416 23.75 -12.21 18.79
C GLY A 416 25.06 -11.78 19.46
N ARG A 417 26.10 -11.38 18.70
CA ARG A 417 27.36 -10.83 19.25
C ARG A 417 27.36 -9.31 19.41
N ILE A 418 26.38 -8.58 18.87
CA ILE A 418 26.37 -7.11 18.88
C ILE A 418 25.95 -6.59 20.27
N PRO A 419 26.76 -5.75 20.96
CA PRO A 419 26.40 -5.22 22.28
C PRO A 419 25.08 -4.45 22.29
N GLY A 420 24.17 -4.85 23.18
CA GLY A 420 22.81 -4.30 23.25
C GLY A 420 21.82 -4.88 22.23
N GLY A 421 22.30 -5.62 21.23
CA GLY A 421 21.51 -6.18 20.14
C GLY A 421 21.15 -5.17 19.04
N VAL A 422 20.54 -5.67 17.97
CA VAL A 422 19.97 -4.89 16.87
C VAL A 422 18.66 -5.53 16.43
N GLN A 423 17.76 -4.74 15.82
CA GLN A 423 16.61 -5.26 15.10
C GLN A 423 16.89 -5.17 13.59
N LEU A 424 16.79 -6.27 12.85
CA LEU A 424 16.81 -6.23 11.38
C LEU A 424 15.66 -5.36 10.86
N GLN A 425 15.94 -4.52 9.86
CA GLN A 425 14.91 -3.70 9.23
C GLN A 425 14.12 -4.58 8.24
N LEU A 426 12.83 -4.74 8.53
CA LEU A 426 11.91 -5.55 7.75
C LEU A 426 11.04 -4.66 6.84
N PHE A 427 10.80 -5.13 5.62
CA PHE A 427 9.85 -4.60 4.67
C PHE A 427 8.43 -4.96 5.10
N LEU A 428 7.54 -3.97 5.14
CA LEU A 428 6.15 -4.12 5.55
C LEU A 428 5.25 -3.40 4.54
N ASN A 429 4.27 -4.11 3.98
CA ASN A 429 3.25 -3.50 3.14
C ASN A 429 2.25 -2.69 3.98
N LYS A 430 1.64 -1.68 3.37
CA LYS A 430 0.57 -0.89 4.01
C LYS A 430 -0.71 -1.73 4.13
N PRO A 431 -1.48 -1.57 5.22
CA PRO A 431 -2.72 -2.32 5.42
C PRO A 431 -3.85 -1.81 4.52
N THR A 432 -4.68 -2.72 4.05
CA THR A 432 -5.86 -2.48 3.19
C THR A 432 -7.14 -2.94 3.90
N LEU A 433 -8.30 -2.40 3.51
CA LEU A 433 -9.60 -2.91 3.98
C LEU A 433 -10.01 -4.13 3.15
N ALA A 434 -10.63 -5.12 3.79
CA ALA A 434 -11.13 -6.32 3.11
C ALA A 434 -12.54 -6.11 2.52
N ALA A 435 -13.38 -5.38 3.25
CA ALA A 435 -14.64 -4.82 2.75
C ALA A 435 -14.36 -3.64 1.81
N ALA A 436 -15.26 -3.38 0.85
CA ALA A 436 -15.16 -2.19 0.03
C ALA A 436 -15.46 -0.94 0.89
N ALA A 437 -14.67 0.13 0.77
CA ALA A 437 -14.78 1.36 1.58
C ALA A 437 -16.13 2.11 1.48
N ASN A 438 -17.08 1.60 0.68
CA ASN A 438 -18.44 2.11 0.53
C ASN A 438 -19.49 1.31 1.32
N GLU A 439 -19.18 0.09 1.74
CA GLU A 439 -20.06 -0.79 2.52
C GLU A 439 -20.26 -0.22 3.93
N THR A 440 -21.47 -0.37 4.47
CA THR A 440 -21.79 0.02 5.84
C THR A 440 -21.69 -1.21 6.74
N LEU A 441 -20.94 -1.10 7.82
CA LEU A 441 -20.88 -2.07 8.92
C LEU A 441 -21.90 -1.72 10.01
N THR A 442 -22.29 -2.68 10.81
CA THR A 442 -23.06 -2.46 12.04
C THR A 442 -22.13 -1.96 13.16
N ALA A 443 -22.65 -1.19 14.12
CA ALA A 443 -21.93 -0.86 15.35
C ALA A 443 -21.39 -2.12 16.05
N GLY A 444 -20.13 -2.09 16.49
CA GLY A 444 -19.43 -3.23 17.10
C GLY A 444 -19.00 -4.36 16.15
N GLU A 445 -19.41 -4.36 14.88
CA GLU A 445 -19.00 -5.34 13.87
C GLU A 445 -17.48 -5.23 13.58
N PRO A 446 -16.73 -6.32 13.37
CA PRO A 446 -15.30 -6.23 13.09
C PRO A 446 -15.01 -5.52 11.76
N ILE A 447 -14.31 -4.38 11.83
CA ILE A 447 -13.60 -3.81 10.68
C ILE A 447 -12.45 -4.78 10.35
N THR A 448 -12.57 -5.47 9.22
CA THR A 448 -11.59 -6.42 8.72
C THR A 448 -10.72 -5.82 7.62
N GLY A 449 -9.47 -6.26 7.58
CA GLY A 449 -8.50 -5.84 6.58
C GLY A 449 -7.41 -6.86 6.35
N HIS A 450 -6.55 -6.55 5.38
CA HIS A 450 -5.45 -7.38 4.93
C HIS A 450 -4.13 -6.59 4.93
N VAL A 451 -3.02 -7.30 4.91
CA VAL A 451 -1.68 -6.79 4.57
C VAL A 451 -1.17 -7.73 3.50
N ASP A 452 -1.07 -7.24 2.26
CA ASP A 452 -0.60 -8.05 1.15
C ASP A 452 0.84 -8.55 1.39
N ALA A 453 1.14 -9.76 0.92
CA ALA A 453 2.51 -10.28 0.95
C ALA A 453 3.39 -9.66 -0.16
N GLY A 454 2.85 -9.55 -1.39
CA GLY A 454 3.58 -9.07 -2.57
C GLY A 454 4.05 -7.61 -2.40
N PRO A 455 5.29 -7.25 -2.80
CA PRO A 455 6.23 -8.00 -3.63
C PRO A 455 7.11 -9.04 -2.88
N ALA A 456 6.92 -9.24 -1.58
CA ALA A 456 7.54 -10.36 -0.87
C ALA A 456 6.71 -11.65 -0.99
N SER A 457 7.29 -12.78 -0.57
CA SER A 457 6.62 -14.09 -0.57
C SER A 457 5.66 -14.28 0.62
N VAL A 458 5.87 -13.57 1.73
CA VAL A 458 5.02 -13.59 2.94
C VAL A 458 5.01 -12.21 3.62
N VAL A 459 4.00 -11.97 4.46
CA VAL A 459 4.04 -10.88 5.45
C VAL A 459 5.08 -11.23 6.52
N ALA A 460 5.85 -10.23 6.99
CA ALA A 460 6.86 -10.44 8.03
C ALA A 460 6.23 -11.01 9.33
N PRO A 461 6.74 -12.12 9.90
CA PRO A 461 6.20 -12.72 11.11
C PRO A 461 6.14 -11.76 12.31
N ASN A 462 5.11 -11.91 13.15
CA ASN A 462 4.82 -11.06 14.32
C ASN A 462 4.46 -9.60 14.01
N SER A 463 4.16 -9.26 12.75
CA SER A 463 3.67 -7.93 12.39
C SER A 463 2.30 -7.63 13.02
N LYS A 464 2.04 -6.34 13.23
CA LYS A 464 0.78 -5.80 13.72
C LYS A 464 0.30 -4.67 12.82
N VAL A 465 -0.98 -4.35 12.82
CA VAL A 465 -1.48 -3.07 12.33
C VAL A 465 -1.70 -2.14 13.52
N ARG A 466 -1.07 -0.96 13.48
CA ARG A 466 -1.25 0.12 14.44
C ARG A 466 -2.27 1.10 13.89
N ILE A 467 -3.39 1.23 14.59
CA ILE A 467 -4.56 2.03 14.24
C ILE A 467 -4.57 3.30 15.10
N THR A 468 -4.70 4.47 14.47
CA THR A 468 -4.84 5.76 15.15
C THR A 468 -6.08 6.48 14.63
N VAL A 469 -7.09 6.66 15.48
CA VAL A 469 -8.32 7.38 15.12
C VAL A 469 -8.00 8.86 14.88
N GLN A 470 -8.46 9.41 13.76
CA GLN A 470 -8.25 10.82 13.43
C GLN A 470 -9.25 11.69 14.20
N SER A 471 -8.74 12.64 14.98
CA SER A 471 -9.56 13.69 15.60
C SER A 471 -9.98 14.71 14.55
N SER A 472 -11.26 15.10 14.53
CA SER A 472 -11.74 16.26 13.75
C SER A 472 -11.47 17.61 14.44
N ASN A 473 -10.89 17.59 15.65
CA ASN A 473 -10.43 18.76 16.39
C ASN A 473 -8.88 18.78 16.39
N PRO A 474 -8.21 19.77 15.76
CA PRO A 474 -6.75 19.82 15.66
C PRO A 474 -6.05 20.09 17.00
N ASP A 475 -6.72 20.73 17.97
CA ASP A 475 -6.17 20.97 19.30
C ASP A 475 -6.22 19.72 20.21
N GLN A 476 -6.91 18.67 19.77
CA GLN A 476 -7.12 17.45 20.54
C GLN A 476 -6.08 16.39 20.17
N LYS A 477 -5.18 16.12 21.12
CA LYS A 477 -4.11 15.11 21.00
C LYS A 477 -4.67 13.77 20.50
N PRO A 478 -4.04 13.11 19.51
CA PRO A 478 -4.50 11.81 19.01
C PRO A 478 -4.70 10.78 20.13
N GLY A 479 -5.72 9.93 19.97
CA GLY A 479 -5.95 8.81 20.89
C GLY A 479 -4.75 7.86 20.93
N GLN A 480 -4.60 7.10 22.02
CA GLN A 480 -3.56 6.07 22.10
C GLN A 480 -3.73 5.08 20.93
N PRO A 481 -2.67 4.80 20.14
CA PRO A 481 -2.80 3.88 19.03
C PRO A 481 -3.14 2.45 19.50
N LEU A 482 -4.09 1.82 18.82
CA LEU A 482 -4.46 0.43 19.04
C LEU A 482 -3.59 -0.45 18.13
N GLU A 483 -2.86 -1.41 18.69
CA GLU A 483 -2.14 -2.42 17.89
C GLU A 483 -2.92 -3.72 17.85
N VAL A 484 -3.30 -4.17 16.66
CA VAL A 484 -3.94 -5.48 16.42
C VAL A 484 -2.98 -6.43 15.70
N PRO A 485 -2.98 -7.73 16.04
CA PRO A 485 -2.11 -8.71 15.38
C PRO A 485 -2.50 -8.89 13.91
N VAL A 486 -1.51 -9.18 13.07
CA VAL A 486 -1.72 -9.73 11.73
C VAL A 486 -1.55 -11.24 11.79
N ASP A 487 -2.44 -12.01 11.18
CA ASP A 487 -2.33 -13.47 11.10
C ASP A 487 -1.31 -13.94 10.04
N ALA A 488 -1.03 -15.24 9.99
CA ALA A 488 -0.08 -15.83 9.04
C ALA A 488 -0.56 -15.77 7.56
N SER A 489 -1.80 -15.35 7.32
CA SER A 489 -2.37 -15.10 5.99
C SER A 489 -2.51 -13.61 5.68
N GLY A 490 -2.02 -12.71 6.54
CA GLY A 490 -2.06 -11.26 6.32
C GLY A 490 -3.32 -10.56 6.86
N ASN A 491 -4.27 -11.27 7.48
CA ASN A 491 -5.53 -10.66 7.92
C ASN A 491 -5.38 -9.96 9.27
N TRP A 492 -6.13 -8.88 9.46
CA TRP A 492 -6.25 -8.15 10.72
C TRP A 492 -7.69 -7.67 10.95
N GLN A 493 -8.07 -7.44 12.22
CA GLN A 493 -9.41 -6.94 12.55
C GLN A 493 -9.44 -6.14 13.86
N PHE A 494 -10.38 -5.21 13.98
CA PHE A 494 -10.74 -4.50 15.21
C PHE A 494 -12.23 -4.14 15.21
N PRO A 495 -12.90 -3.97 16.37
CA PRO A 495 -14.32 -3.64 16.40
C PRO A 495 -14.59 -2.24 15.83
N ALA A 496 -15.66 -2.10 15.04
CA ALA A 496 -16.23 -0.81 14.67
C ALA A 496 -16.69 -0.04 15.91
N PRO A 497 -16.67 1.30 15.89
CA PRO A 497 -17.20 2.11 16.99
C PRO A 497 -18.69 1.83 17.25
N GLU A 498 -19.11 2.02 18.51
CA GLU A 498 -20.51 1.93 18.97
C GLU A 498 -21.42 3.08 18.46
N TRP A 499 -20.94 3.90 17.52
CA TRP A 499 -21.67 5.04 16.98
C TRP A 499 -21.71 5.00 15.45
N GLY A 500 -22.89 5.28 14.89
CA GLY A 500 -23.08 5.37 13.45
C GLY A 500 -22.53 6.66 12.84
N GLY A 501 -21.98 6.57 11.63
CA GLY A 501 -21.37 7.68 10.90
C GLY A 501 -20.30 7.22 9.92
N SER A 502 -19.54 8.17 9.37
CA SER A 502 -18.28 7.87 8.67
C SER A 502 -17.16 7.83 9.71
N PHE A 503 -16.43 6.73 9.77
CA PHE A 503 -15.31 6.53 10.68
C PHE A 503 -14.00 6.50 9.90
N THR A 504 -13.18 7.53 10.07
CA THR A 504 -11.87 7.67 9.43
C THR A 504 -10.75 7.47 10.44
N PHE A 505 -9.78 6.63 10.09
CA PHE A 505 -8.63 6.31 10.93
C PHE A 505 -7.37 6.18 10.06
N SER A 506 -6.21 6.34 10.69
CA SER A 506 -4.94 6.02 10.05
C SER A 506 -4.46 4.65 10.51
N ALA A 507 -3.82 3.91 9.60
CA ALA A 507 -3.27 2.59 9.86
C ALA A 507 -1.85 2.48 9.30
N GLU A 508 -0.92 1.87 10.05
CA GLU A 508 0.41 1.46 9.59
C GLU A 508 0.68 0.01 10.01
N THR A 509 1.31 -0.79 9.15
CA THR A 509 1.85 -2.10 9.53
C THR A 509 3.17 -1.88 10.24
N VAL A 510 3.37 -2.52 11.40
CA VAL A 510 4.52 -2.31 12.28
C VAL A 510 5.11 -3.62 12.76
N ASN A 511 6.43 -3.66 12.90
CA ASN A 511 7.16 -4.81 13.42
C ASN A 511 8.40 -4.30 14.19
N GLY A 512 8.24 -4.14 15.51
CA GLY A 512 9.19 -3.39 16.34
C GLY A 512 9.37 -1.95 15.83
N PHE A 513 10.58 -1.60 15.43
CA PHE A 513 10.91 -0.29 14.84
C PHE A 513 10.52 -0.16 13.35
N SER A 514 10.42 -1.26 12.59
CA SER A 514 9.99 -1.24 11.19
C SER A 514 8.53 -0.81 11.03
N ARG A 515 8.26 -0.05 9.96
CA ARG A 515 6.92 0.47 9.61
C ARG A 515 6.70 0.44 8.10
N SER A 516 5.46 0.25 7.66
CA SER A 516 5.05 0.44 6.27
C SER A 516 4.91 1.92 5.86
N GLY A 517 5.01 2.84 6.83
CA GLY A 517 4.40 4.16 6.75
C GLY A 517 2.87 4.08 6.77
N ALA A 518 2.23 5.19 7.13
CA ALA A 518 0.78 5.21 7.33
C ALA A 518 -0.03 5.30 6.01
N VAL A 519 -1.28 4.88 6.09
CA VAL A 519 -2.38 5.14 5.14
C VAL A 519 -3.58 5.69 5.92
N SER A 520 -4.49 6.39 5.23
CA SER A 520 -5.78 6.82 5.79
C SER A 520 -6.88 5.92 5.23
N LEU A 521 -7.68 5.32 6.11
CA LEU A 521 -8.76 4.39 5.79
C LEU A 521 -10.08 4.95 6.33
N SER A 522 -11.18 4.66 5.63
CA SER A 522 -12.52 5.09 6.02
C SER A 522 -13.52 3.95 5.84
N VAL A 523 -14.42 3.79 6.81
CA VAL A 523 -15.59 2.90 6.73
C VAL A 523 -16.85 3.66 7.13
N LYS A 524 -18.02 3.13 6.76
CA LYS A 524 -19.31 3.59 7.31
C LYS A 524 -19.77 2.63 8.39
N VAL A 525 -20.38 3.17 9.44
CA VAL A 525 -20.98 2.41 10.54
C VAL A 525 -22.43 2.85 10.68
N SER A 526 -23.34 1.92 10.97
CA SER A 526 -24.73 2.21 11.32
C SER A 526 -25.14 1.53 12.62
N GLY A 527 -26.04 2.18 13.36
CA GLY A 527 -26.77 1.55 14.47
C GLY A 527 -27.99 0.74 14.01
N LEU A 528 -28.32 0.78 12.71
CA LEU A 528 -29.40 -0.01 12.11
C LEU A 528 -28.83 -1.36 11.63
N ALA A 529 -29.40 -2.45 12.12
CA ALA A 529 -29.14 -3.78 11.56
C ALA A 529 -29.66 -3.88 10.12
N ALA A 530 -29.08 -4.79 9.31
CA ALA A 530 -29.58 -5.05 7.96
C ALA A 530 -31.04 -5.57 7.97
N PRO A 531 -31.88 -5.19 7.00
CA PRO A 531 -33.14 -5.90 6.76
C PRO A 531 -32.87 -7.31 6.25
N VAL A 532 -33.85 -8.20 6.30
CA VAL A 532 -33.80 -9.51 5.65
C VAL A 532 -34.90 -9.55 4.59
N ILE A 533 -34.55 -9.91 3.35
CA ILE A 533 -35.53 -10.18 2.29
C ILE A 533 -35.97 -11.64 2.46
N THR A 534 -37.27 -11.87 2.65
CA THR A 534 -37.86 -13.21 2.83
C THR A 534 -38.70 -13.67 1.64
N ALA A 535 -39.19 -12.74 0.80
CA ALA A 535 -39.86 -13.06 -0.46
C ALA A 535 -39.49 -12.05 -1.57
N PRO A 536 -39.36 -12.48 -2.84
CA PRO A 536 -39.40 -13.88 -3.30
C PRO A 536 -38.23 -14.70 -2.73
N ALA A 537 -38.49 -15.98 -2.45
CA ALA A 537 -37.47 -16.90 -1.95
C ALA A 537 -36.43 -17.22 -3.04
N ASP A 538 -35.25 -17.70 -2.62
CA ASP A 538 -34.13 -18.14 -3.48
C ASP A 538 -34.57 -19.18 -4.54
N ALA A 539 -35.05 -18.69 -5.69
CA ALA A 539 -35.45 -19.51 -6.83
C ALA A 539 -34.21 -20.00 -7.60
N ARG A 540 -33.42 -20.85 -6.95
CA ARG A 540 -32.23 -21.49 -7.55
C ARG A 540 -32.62 -22.29 -8.79
N THR A 541 -31.68 -22.34 -9.73
CA THR A 541 -31.77 -22.98 -11.04
C THR A 541 -32.34 -24.41 -10.97
N GLY A 542 -33.60 -24.58 -11.39
CA GLY A 542 -34.31 -25.85 -11.41
C GLY A 542 -35.77 -25.77 -10.98
N GLY A 543 -36.15 -24.76 -10.19
CA GLY A 543 -37.56 -24.43 -9.94
C GLY A 543 -38.24 -23.77 -11.14
N PRO A 544 -39.58 -23.76 -11.21
CA PRO A 544 -40.30 -22.91 -12.15
C PRO A 544 -40.00 -21.44 -11.82
N GLY A 545 -39.44 -20.71 -12.78
CA GLY A 545 -39.19 -19.27 -12.62
C GLY A 545 -40.49 -18.49 -12.45
N LEU A 546 -40.42 -17.36 -11.73
CA LEU A 546 -41.60 -16.57 -11.37
C LEU A 546 -42.19 -15.95 -12.64
N THR A 547 -43.50 -16.07 -12.86
CA THR A 547 -44.17 -15.45 -14.03
C THR A 547 -44.55 -13.98 -13.81
N ALA A 548 -44.55 -13.55 -12.55
CA ALA A 548 -44.74 -12.18 -12.10
C ALA A 548 -44.12 -12.04 -10.69
N VAL A 549 -43.83 -10.82 -10.27
CA VAL A 549 -43.44 -10.48 -8.89
C VAL A 549 -44.28 -9.27 -8.48
N GLU A 550 -45.22 -9.46 -7.56
CA GLU A 550 -46.15 -8.42 -7.14
C GLU A 550 -45.65 -7.67 -5.90
N THR A 551 -44.97 -8.36 -4.98
CA THR A 551 -44.36 -7.80 -3.77
C THR A 551 -42.93 -8.31 -3.57
N ILE A 552 -42.10 -7.46 -2.96
CA ILE A 552 -40.86 -7.84 -2.26
C ILE A 552 -41.14 -7.72 -0.76
N GLU A 553 -40.81 -8.74 0.03
CA GLU A 553 -41.20 -8.81 1.44
C GLU A 553 -40.04 -9.25 2.33
N GLY A 554 -40.10 -8.91 3.61
CA GLY A 554 -39.01 -9.17 4.53
C GLY A 554 -39.28 -8.84 5.99
N THR A 555 -38.19 -8.82 6.75
CA THR A 555 -38.15 -8.33 8.14
C THR A 555 -37.12 -7.21 8.33
N GLY A 556 -37.27 -6.44 9.40
CA GLY A 556 -36.36 -5.36 9.78
C GLY A 556 -36.67 -4.83 11.17
N GLU A 557 -36.01 -3.74 11.57
CA GLU A 557 -36.31 -3.04 12.83
C GLU A 557 -37.66 -2.31 12.72
N PRO A 558 -38.62 -2.52 13.64
CA PRO A 558 -39.94 -1.88 13.61
C PRO A 558 -39.90 -0.34 13.52
N GLY A 559 -40.79 0.24 12.72
CA GLY A 559 -40.91 1.70 12.55
C GLY A 559 -39.81 2.35 11.70
N ARG A 560 -38.88 1.57 11.13
CA ARG A 560 -37.88 2.06 10.17
C ARG A 560 -38.41 1.95 8.73
N THR A 561 -37.80 2.68 7.80
CA THR A 561 -38.19 2.64 6.38
C THR A 561 -37.21 1.80 5.59
N VAL A 562 -37.70 0.73 4.96
CA VAL A 562 -36.97 -0.02 3.93
C VAL A 562 -36.95 0.78 2.64
N ARG A 563 -35.79 0.80 1.97
CA ARG A 563 -35.62 1.32 0.60
C ARG A 563 -35.03 0.23 -0.27
N LEU A 564 -35.67 -0.03 -1.42
CA LEU A 564 -35.22 -1.00 -2.42
C LEU A 564 -34.42 -0.33 -3.55
N SER A 565 -33.42 -1.06 -4.06
CA SER A 565 -32.66 -0.70 -5.25
C SER A 565 -32.16 -1.96 -6.00
N GLY A 566 -31.64 -1.77 -7.21
CA GLY A 566 -31.35 -2.84 -8.16
C GLY A 566 -32.41 -2.82 -9.26
N ASP A 567 -32.84 -4.00 -9.71
CA ASP A 567 -33.86 -4.10 -10.77
C ASP A 567 -35.26 -3.70 -10.30
N PHE A 568 -35.52 -3.79 -8.99
CA PHE A 568 -36.74 -3.29 -8.34
C PHE A 568 -36.42 -2.12 -7.42
N THR A 569 -37.31 -1.12 -7.40
CA THR A 569 -37.19 0.10 -6.60
C THR A 569 -38.48 0.38 -5.84
N GLY A 570 -38.37 1.05 -4.70
CA GLY A 570 -39.51 1.40 -3.86
C GLY A 570 -39.14 1.67 -2.41
N THR A 571 -40.13 2.02 -1.59
CA THR A 571 -39.98 2.19 -0.13
C THR A 571 -41.17 1.60 0.61
N GLY A 572 -40.96 1.20 1.85
CA GLY A 572 -42.00 0.67 2.73
C GLY A 572 -41.64 0.80 4.20
N LEU A 573 -42.64 0.94 5.07
CA LEU A 573 -42.43 0.99 6.52
C LEU A 573 -42.38 -0.42 7.09
N VAL A 574 -41.45 -0.68 8.01
CA VAL A 574 -41.47 -1.89 8.84
C VAL A 574 -42.55 -1.75 9.91
N ALA A 575 -43.52 -2.67 9.90
CA ALA A 575 -44.63 -2.71 10.83
C ALA A 575 -44.19 -3.08 12.27
N PRO A 576 -45.05 -2.88 13.29
CA PRO A 576 -44.73 -3.19 14.69
C PRO A 576 -44.36 -4.66 15.00
N ASP A 577 -44.69 -5.59 14.10
CA ASP A 577 -44.32 -7.01 14.19
C ASP A 577 -42.94 -7.32 13.57
N GLY A 578 -42.25 -6.29 13.05
CA GLY A 578 -40.95 -6.41 12.40
C GLY A 578 -41.01 -6.78 10.92
N ARG A 579 -42.19 -6.81 10.28
CA ARG A 579 -42.35 -7.18 8.86
C ARG A 579 -42.53 -5.99 7.93
N TRP A 580 -42.18 -6.18 6.66
CA TRP A 580 -42.44 -5.21 5.59
C TRP A 580 -42.80 -5.93 4.28
N SER A 581 -43.59 -5.26 3.45
CA SER A 581 -43.93 -5.68 2.08
C SER A 581 -44.02 -4.42 1.22
N ILE A 582 -43.42 -4.45 0.04
CA ILE A 582 -43.35 -3.34 -0.93
C ILE A 582 -43.91 -3.87 -2.24
N ASN A 583 -44.97 -3.23 -2.75
CA ASN A 583 -45.54 -3.58 -4.04
C ASN A 583 -44.62 -3.10 -5.18
N VAL A 584 -44.42 -3.97 -6.17
CA VAL A 584 -43.59 -3.72 -7.36
C VAL A 584 -44.26 -4.23 -8.65
N ALA A 585 -45.58 -4.49 -8.60
CA ALA A 585 -46.34 -5.08 -9.70
C ALA A 585 -46.40 -4.19 -10.96
N ASP A 586 -46.02 -2.91 -10.83
CA ASP A 586 -45.93 -1.92 -11.90
C ASP A 586 -44.55 -1.89 -12.61
N GLN A 587 -43.57 -2.66 -12.12
CA GLN A 587 -42.19 -2.71 -12.62
C GLN A 587 -41.95 -4.01 -13.43
N PRO A 588 -42.08 -4.01 -14.77
CA PRO A 588 -41.93 -5.21 -15.60
C PRO A 588 -40.46 -5.61 -15.78
N VAL A 589 -39.95 -6.45 -14.87
CA VAL A 589 -38.59 -7.01 -14.90
C VAL A 589 -38.62 -8.49 -15.33
N PHE A 590 -37.73 -8.88 -16.26
CA PHE A 590 -37.62 -10.25 -16.76
C PHE A 590 -36.16 -10.70 -16.88
N GLY A 591 -35.91 -12.01 -16.80
CA GLY A 591 -34.57 -12.61 -16.81
C GLY A 591 -34.05 -12.88 -15.40
N LYS A 592 -32.73 -12.79 -15.20
CA LYS A 592 -32.11 -12.85 -13.87
C LYS A 592 -32.28 -11.50 -13.19
N VAL A 593 -32.85 -11.50 -11.99
CA VAL A 593 -33.20 -10.31 -11.21
C VAL A 593 -32.38 -10.26 -9.91
N SER A 594 -31.96 -9.07 -9.51
CA SER A 594 -31.26 -8.77 -8.26
C SER A 594 -31.89 -7.56 -7.57
N VAL A 595 -32.40 -7.75 -6.36
CA VAL A 595 -33.01 -6.70 -5.54
C VAL A 595 -32.23 -6.55 -4.23
N THR A 596 -31.96 -5.30 -3.86
CA THR A 596 -31.18 -4.89 -2.68
C THR A 596 -32.08 -4.07 -1.75
N ALA A 597 -32.02 -4.34 -0.45
CA ALA A 597 -32.78 -3.64 0.58
C ALA A 597 -31.85 -3.05 1.64
N VAL A 598 -32.13 -1.82 2.07
CA VAL A 598 -31.52 -1.17 3.24
C VAL A 598 -32.59 -0.60 4.17
N LEU A 599 -32.34 -0.62 5.48
CA LEU A 599 -33.10 0.17 6.44
C LEU A 599 -32.53 1.58 6.51
N THR A 600 -33.45 2.54 6.63
CA THR A 600 -33.18 3.97 6.57
C THR A 600 -33.93 4.65 7.71
N ALA A 601 -33.33 5.68 8.31
CA ALA A 601 -33.96 6.49 9.34
C ALA A 601 -33.46 7.95 9.29
N PRO A 602 -34.32 8.95 9.56
CA PRO A 602 -33.91 10.35 9.57
C PRO A 602 -32.74 10.59 10.55
N GLY A 603 -31.64 11.15 10.04
CA GLY A 603 -30.45 11.44 10.87
C GLY A 603 -29.66 10.21 11.33
N GLN A 604 -29.77 9.08 10.64
CA GLN A 604 -28.91 7.91 10.85
C GLN A 604 -28.28 7.46 9.52
N THR A 605 -27.13 6.80 9.58
CA THR A 605 -26.54 6.14 8.41
C THR A 605 -27.41 4.94 8.02
N ASP A 606 -27.73 4.78 6.74
CA ASP A 606 -28.46 3.61 6.24
C ASP A 606 -27.75 2.30 6.66
N SER A 607 -28.51 1.24 6.91
CA SER A 607 -27.99 -0.05 7.37
C SER A 607 -27.02 -0.71 6.37
N PRO A 608 -26.31 -1.79 6.76
CA PRO A 608 -25.79 -2.74 5.79
C PRO A 608 -26.92 -3.24 4.87
N SER A 609 -26.60 -3.56 3.62
CA SER A 609 -27.57 -3.98 2.60
C SER A 609 -27.76 -5.49 2.54
N ALA A 610 -29.00 -5.94 2.43
CA ALA A 610 -29.32 -7.33 2.09
C ALA A 610 -29.77 -7.45 0.63
N THR A 611 -29.27 -8.47 -0.08
CA THR A 611 -29.55 -8.67 -1.51
C THR A 611 -30.13 -10.05 -1.76
N SER A 612 -31.19 -10.13 -2.56
CA SER A 612 -31.80 -11.36 -3.05
C SER A 612 -31.66 -11.46 -4.58
N SER A 613 -31.64 -12.68 -5.12
CA SER A 613 -31.53 -12.91 -6.56
C SER A 613 -32.38 -14.09 -7.01
N PHE A 614 -33.19 -13.90 -8.05
CA PHE A 614 -34.14 -14.89 -8.58
C PHE A 614 -34.29 -14.75 -10.10
N THR A 615 -35.14 -15.57 -10.72
CA THR A 615 -35.42 -15.53 -12.17
C THR A 615 -36.90 -15.28 -12.43
N VAL A 616 -37.21 -14.30 -13.28
CA VAL A 616 -38.57 -13.98 -13.72
C VAL A 616 -38.71 -14.31 -15.22
N ILE A 617 -39.74 -15.06 -15.60
CA ILE A 617 -39.98 -15.54 -16.96
C ILE A 617 -40.86 -14.53 -17.71
N PRO A 618 -40.48 -14.06 -18.92
CA PRO A 618 -41.32 -13.17 -19.71
C PRO A 618 -42.61 -13.88 -20.18
N PRO A 619 -43.74 -13.15 -20.30
CA PRO A 619 -44.99 -13.73 -20.75
C PRO A 619 -44.87 -14.28 -22.18
N VAL A 620 -45.41 -15.48 -22.40
CA VAL A 620 -45.41 -16.13 -23.73
C VAL A 620 -46.26 -15.28 -24.70
N PRO A 621 -45.73 -14.85 -25.87
CA PRO A 621 -46.50 -14.09 -26.83
C PRO A 621 -47.76 -14.84 -27.30
N ALA A 622 -48.91 -14.16 -27.25
CA ALA A 622 -50.16 -14.73 -27.74
C ALA A 622 -50.06 -14.95 -29.26
N ALA A 623 -50.38 -16.18 -29.72
CA ALA A 623 -50.40 -16.50 -31.14
C ALA A 623 -51.46 -15.65 -31.87
N PRO A 624 -51.16 -15.08 -33.06
CA PRO A 624 -52.09 -14.22 -33.77
C PRO A 624 -53.34 -14.99 -34.20
N GLN A 625 -54.51 -14.54 -33.76
CA GLN A 625 -55.79 -15.14 -34.13
C GLN A 625 -56.10 -14.84 -35.61
N GLN A 626 -56.21 -15.89 -36.44
CA GLN A 626 -56.71 -15.74 -37.80
C GLN A 626 -58.21 -15.36 -37.77
N PRO A 627 -58.64 -14.34 -38.54
CA PRO A 627 -60.06 -14.01 -38.67
C PRO A 627 -60.86 -15.17 -39.29
N ALA A 628 -62.05 -15.44 -38.75
CA ALA A 628 -62.94 -16.45 -39.30
C ALA A 628 -63.52 -15.99 -40.66
N VAL A 629 -63.25 -16.74 -41.72
CA VAL A 629 -63.76 -16.45 -43.07
C VAL A 629 -65.22 -16.88 -43.17
N GLN A 630 -66.13 -15.92 -43.29
CA GLN A 630 -67.52 -16.19 -43.69
C GLN A 630 -67.55 -16.58 -45.17
N GLN A 631 -68.38 -17.58 -45.52
CA GLN A 631 -68.45 -18.16 -46.86
C GLN A 631 -69.68 -17.63 -47.64
N PRO A 632 -69.51 -16.90 -48.76
CA PRO A 632 -70.63 -16.44 -49.60
C PRO A 632 -70.78 -17.25 -50.90
N GLY A 633 -72.04 -17.42 -51.33
CA GLY A 633 -72.53 -17.41 -52.72
C GLY A 633 -71.77 -18.12 -53.85
N THR A 634 -72.40 -19.15 -54.42
CA THR A 634 -72.00 -19.81 -55.68
C THR A 634 -72.12 -18.90 -56.91
N PRO A 635 -71.12 -18.93 -57.82
CA PRO A 635 -71.31 -18.70 -59.26
C PRO A 635 -71.53 -20.02 -60.03
N ALA A 636 -72.02 -19.95 -61.27
CA ALA A 636 -72.36 -21.11 -62.10
C ALA A 636 -71.20 -21.61 -63.01
N GLN A 637 -71.37 -22.82 -63.55
CA GLN A 637 -70.50 -23.50 -64.54
C GLN A 637 -70.65 -22.81 -65.93
N SER A 638 -69.90 -23.06 -67.02
CA SER A 638 -69.13 -24.22 -67.57
C SER A 638 -68.42 -23.73 -68.88
N PRO A 639 -67.85 -24.54 -69.82
CA PRO A 639 -67.30 -25.91 -69.78
C PRO A 639 -65.90 -26.13 -70.51
N VAL A 640 -65.11 -27.13 -70.05
CA VAL A 640 -64.55 -28.33 -70.78
C VAL A 640 -63.88 -28.16 -72.18
N PRO A 641 -62.63 -28.64 -72.46
CA PRO A 641 -62.16 -30.07 -72.48
C PRO A 641 -61.07 -30.42 -71.43
N ALA A 642 -60.82 -31.65 -70.92
CA ALA A 642 -60.75 -33.03 -71.47
C ALA A 642 -59.46 -33.28 -72.32
N GLN A 643 -58.62 -34.32 -72.16
CA GLN A 643 -58.63 -35.65 -71.48
C GLN A 643 -57.20 -35.95 -70.86
N VAL A 644 -56.99 -36.67 -69.73
CA VAL A 644 -56.70 -38.13 -69.54
C VAL A 644 -55.58 -38.70 -70.47
N PRO A 645 -54.57 -39.56 -70.06
CA PRO A 645 -54.35 -40.32 -68.79
C PRO A 645 -52.91 -40.29 -68.15
N VAL A 646 -52.79 -40.89 -66.94
CA VAL A 646 -51.71 -41.75 -66.34
C VAL A 646 -50.19 -41.42 -66.49
N ALA A 647 -49.42 -41.63 -65.40
CA ALA A 647 -47.97 -41.40 -65.26
C ALA A 647 -47.04 -42.37 -66.03
N PRO A 648 -45.75 -41.99 -66.23
CA PRO A 648 -44.66 -42.63 -65.47
C PRO A 648 -43.48 -41.68 -65.10
N SER A 649 -42.36 -42.23 -64.56
CA SER A 649 -41.20 -41.51 -63.99
C SER A 649 -39.84 -41.80 -64.66
N THR A 650 -39.06 -40.76 -64.99
CA THR A 650 -37.68 -40.76 -65.57
C THR A 650 -37.08 -39.32 -65.51
N VAL A 651 -35.76 -39.01 -65.64
CA VAL A 651 -34.46 -39.65 -65.30
C VAL A 651 -33.35 -38.54 -65.35
N PRO A 652 -32.18 -38.65 -64.66
CA PRO A 652 -31.16 -37.58 -64.55
C PRO A 652 -29.91 -37.77 -65.47
N PRO A 653 -28.83 -36.99 -65.26
CA PRO A 653 -27.48 -37.53 -64.96
C PRO A 653 -26.86 -36.89 -63.68
N SER A 654 -26.01 -37.52 -62.86
CA SER A 654 -24.69 -38.18 -63.07
C SER A 654 -23.51 -37.17 -63.16
N ASP A 655 -22.28 -37.41 -62.69
CA ASP A 655 -21.56 -38.65 -62.28
C ASP A 655 -20.32 -38.29 -61.37
N ALA A 656 -19.46 -39.13 -60.78
CA ALA A 656 -19.29 -40.61 -60.68
C ALA A 656 -18.35 -41.01 -59.49
N SER A 657 -18.47 -42.25 -58.98
CA SER A 657 -17.35 -43.15 -58.55
C SER A 657 -16.52 -42.89 -57.25
N VAL A 658 -15.85 -43.86 -56.58
CA VAL A 658 -15.90 -45.35 -56.59
C VAL A 658 -15.43 -45.95 -55.23
N THR A 659 -15.65 -47.25 -55.01
CA THR A 659 -15.63 -48.00 -53.73
C THR A 659 -14.30 -48.71 -53.35
N VAL A 660 -14.08 -48.99 -52.06
CA VAL A 660 -13.86 -50.33 -51.40
C VAL A 660 -13.26 -50.18 -49.98
N GLY A 661 -13.70 -51.03 -49.03
CA GLY A 661 -13.58 -50.85 -47.57
C GLY A 661 -12.25 -51.16 -46.86
N GLY A 662 -12.23 -50.85 -45.55
CA GLY A 662 -11.13 -51.13 -44.61
C GLY A 662 -11.42 -50.61 -43.18
N THR A 663 -10.99 -51.37 -42.16
CA THR A 663 -11.03 -51.07 -40.69
C THR A 663 -9.60 -51.19 -40.11
N PRO A 664 -9.29 -50.87 -38.82
CA PRO A 664 -10.05 -50.22 -37.73
C PRO A 664 -9.28 -49.07 -36.98
N ALA A 665 -9.81 -48.67 -35.80
CA ALA A 665 -9.14 -48.02 -34.64
C ALA A 665 -8.82 -46.50 -34.68
N GLY A 666 -8.87 -45.81 -33.52
CA GLY A 666 -8.55 -44.36 -33.48
C GLY A 666 -8.85 -43.47 -32.25
N SER A 667 -9.25 -43.98 -31.06
CA SER A 667 -9.18 -43.28 -29.74
C SER A 667 -9.94 -41.95 -29.45
N ALA A 668 -10.69 -41.92 -28.32
CA ALA A 668 -11.01 -40.75 -27.46
C ALA A 668 -11.87 -39.60 -28.10
N ASN A 669 -12.61 -38.71 -27.42
CA ASN A 669 -13.06 -38.51 -26.02
C ASN A 669 -14.15 -37.41 -26.06
N GLN A 670 -15.17 -37.26 -25.19
CA GLN A 670 -15.75 -37.98 -24.04
C GLN A 670 -17.29 -37.79 -24.06
N LEU A 671 -18.07 -38.47 -23.21
CA LEU A 671 -19.13 -37.83 -22.38
C LEU A 671 -19.74 -38.80 -21.33
N ALA A 672 -20.00 -38.24 -20.14
CA ALA A 672 -20.85 -38.67 -19.01
C ALA A 672 -21.29 -40.15 -18.81
N SER A 673 -21.02 -40.70 -17.61
CA SER A 673 -22.01 -41.48 -16.85
C SER A 673 -21.72 -41.53 -15.33
N THR A 674 -22.73 -41.90 -14.55
CA THR A 674 -22.83 -41.93 -13.07
C THR A 674 -22.47 -43.30 -12.45
N GLY A 675 -22.21 -43.39 -11.12
CA GLY A 675 -22.45 -44.65 -10.39
C GLY A 675 -21.66 -44.89 -9.08
N ALA A 676 -22.38 -44.93 -7.95
CA ALA A 676 -21.89 -45.05 -6.57
C ALA A 676 -21.24 -46.40 -6.11
N GLY A 677 -20.53 -46.35 -4.96
CA GLY A 677 -20.20 -47.48 -4.06
C GLY A 677 -18.71 -47.86 -3.98
N GLY A 678 -18.09 -48.17 -2.82
CA GLY A 678 -18.56 -48.19 -1.42
C GLY A 678 -17.43 -48.61 -0.44
N LEU A 679 -17.77 -48.93 0.83
CA LEU A 679 -16.87 -49.28 1.98
C LEU A 679 -16.15 -48.05 2.61
N LEU A 680 -16.09 -47.75 3.93
CA LEU A 680 -16.16 -48.47 5.23
C LEU A 680 -14.88 -49.28 5.57
N TYR A 681 -14.28 -49.25 6.77
CA TYR A 681 -14.77 -48.96 8.14
C TYR A 681 -13.68 -48.41 9.11
N ALA A 682 -14.11 -47.73 10.19
CA ALA A 682 -13.51 -47.64 11.56
C ALA A 682 -12.07 -47.05 11.72
N ALA A 683 -11.65 -46.34 12.80
CA ALA A 683 -11.92 -46.37 14.26
C ALA A 683 -11.34 -47.63 14.97
N GLY A 684 -10.69 -47.56 16.14
CA GLY A 684 -10.43 -46.46 17.08
C GLY A 684 -9.22 -46.73 18.01
N PRO A 685 -9.17 -46.17 19.25
CA PRO A 685 -7.93 -46.02 20.03
C PRO A 685 -7.59 -47.20 20.97
N GLY A 686 -6.34 -47.25 21.45
CA GLY A 686 -5.89 -48.13 22.53
C GLY A 686 -4.73 -47.53 23.33
N ALA A 687 -4.80 -47.63 24.67
CA ALA A 687 -3.77 -47.18 25.59
C ALA A 687 -2.91 -48.35 26.08
N GLY A 688 -1.66 -48.09 26.47
CA GLY A 688 -0.76 -49.11 27.05
C GLY A 688 0.47 -48.48 27.69
N ALA A 689 0.62 -48.66 29.00
CA ALA A 689 1.83 -48.36 29.76
C ALA A 689 2.51 -49.68 30.22
N LEU A 690 3.55 -49.57 31.05
CA LEU A 690 4.35 -50.67 31.66
C LEU A 690 5.43 -51.27 30.72
N LEU A 691 6.59 -51.77 31.17
CA LEU A 691 7.41 -51.57 32.39
C LEU A 691 8.83 -52.16 32.14
N LEU A 692 9.85 -51.59 32.81
CA LEU A 692 11.10 -52.23 33.33
C LEU A 692 12.07 -53.02 32.41
N GLY A 693 13.36 -53.06 32.83
CA GLY A 693 14.47 -53.79 32.20
C GLY A 693 15.50 -52.85 31.56
N ALA A 694 16.73 -52.60 32.06
CA ALA A 694 17.62 -53.34 32.96
C ALA A 694 18.09 -54.70 32.39
N ALA A 695 19.39 -55.02 32.28
CA ALA A 695 20.61 -54.23 32.55
C ALA A 695 21.86 -54.91 31.93
N PHE A 696 23.07 -54.44 32.29
CA PHE A 696 24.38 -55.16 32.24
C PHE A 696 25.04 -55.31 30.83
N VAL A 697 26.29 -54.82 30.59
CA VAL A 697 27.64 -55.35 30.94
C VAL A 697 28.27 -56.16 29.79
N ILE A 698 29.57 -56.12 29.46
CA ILE A 698 30.69 -55.17 29.70
C ILE A 698 31.89 -55.61 28.82
N PHE A 699 32.89 -54.73 28.57
CA PHE A 699 34.23 -55.07 27.99
C PHE A 699 34.22 -55.61 26.53
N ALA A 700 35.32 -55.66 25.75
CA ALA A 700 36.71 -55.24 26.00
C ALA A 700 37.51 -54.97 24.70
N ARG A 701 38.56 -54.12 24.82
CA ARG A 701 39.84 -54.14 24.05
C ARG A 701 39.79 -53.84 22.53
N ARG A 702 40.90 -53.48 21.86
CA ARG A 702 42.08 -52.59 22.14
C ARG A 702 43.08 -52.75 20.97
N ARG A 703 43.78 -51.67 20.60
CA ARG A 703 44.87 -51.56 19.58
C ARG A 703 44.37 -51.69 18.12
N ALA A 704 44.68 -50.82 17.15
CA ALA A 704 45.76 -49.84 16.89
C ALA A 704 47.03 -50.40 16.21
N VAL A 705 47.68 -49.53 15.42
CA VAL A 705 48.80 -49.77 14.46
C VAL A 705 48.32 -50.52 13.21
N ARG A 706 48.51 -50.01 11.98
CA ARG A 706 49.45 -48.97 11.51
C ARG A 706 48.83 -47.61 11.27
#